data_AF-A0A078AD84-F1
#
_entry.id   AF-A0A078AD84-F1
#
_cell.length_a   1.000
_cell.length_b   1.000
_cell.length_c   1.000
_cell.angle_alpha   90.00
_cell.angle_beta   90.00
_cell.angle_gamma   90.00
#
_symmetry.space_group_name_H-M   'P 1'
#
loop_
_entity.id
_entity.type
_entity.pdbx_description
1 polymer ?
#
loop_
_entity_poly.entity_id
_entity_poly.type
_entity_poly.pdbx_seq_one_letter_code
_entity_poly.pdbx_strand_id
1 'polypeptide(L)'
;MDLPDALVKLTIHKFKKKYTYDFAYRTQEDHQKFQHYNRLLQNKQIFNLKAEEFSKFLNCTFDYLVCEKNIKEITQYLLIESYLTEKVPSKRDLKDLLFSIDEISQYLRIQEKFNKNPSHYPLVSLIMASHDRDYFLLEAVKSCFYLTYPNWELYIVDDGSSNPLTYKVLELLESIPKLIVQYLYTNQYCSFTNNYAIAQLQGEYFALLVDDDIMVPDRIEKQLNFMQNNPEIDFSGGQAITIDASGKITLIPDRPFINIWHIIISMVGNNHFPHSSLFVRMNDKMKKHFYYENTSAPDFRLWFKLLIDLEQERIRIGMTQAHVIIQREHGKRMTYTENAAFLHIQKWTAIKQVEAYNTFSPLLLEQVHSQCLRTALHDISNKNHIVRACKDFDMAMIAKLMLAHQQTKDFYSPKDIQELNETLQFYTDYYNQAVLQRRVNLQPEEYRKVFASILSVGDSISAEKQIESLKDFVDGIAVVHINTDLQYDGQNSQNKNSSYLRLKYQDSQKIKVEYMENDSYRIVMEKFNQQLRRFRVGGADYILILGPGEFVSPKEIKRFQNYRMDIGIFGLQQQNQSKLITSSKITTHWLLNHIGYEQLRKYEIDPDIFKLANEHAFEDNIYLIQVDFGMLNVQTIKNGGYYIQY
;
A
#
# COMPACT_ATOMS: atom_id res chain seq x y z
N MET A 1 -10.74 -57.85 -10.19
CA MET A 1 -11.15 -56.80 -11.14
C MET A 1 -9.89 -56.10 -11.63
N ASP A 2 -9.73 -56.00 -12.96
CA ASP A 2 -8.51 -55.73 -13.72
C ASP A 2 -7.88 -54.32 -13.52
N LEU A 3 -7.59 -53.93 -12.27
CA LEU A 3 -6.81 -52.73 -11.97
C LEU A 3 -5.41 -52.69 -12.62
N PRO A 4 -4.64 -53.81 -12.70
CA PRO A 4 -3.27 -53.76 -13.19
C PRO A 4 -3.15 -53.33 -14.66
N ASP A 5 -3.99 -53.88 -15.54
CA ASP A 5 -3.96 -53.55 -16.98
C ASP A 5 -4.48 -52.13 -17.26
N ALA A 6 -5.45 -51.66 -16.47
CA ALA A 6 -5.93 -50.28 -16.55
C ALA A 6 -4.87 -49.26 -16.09
N LEU A 7 -4.12 -49.58 -15.02
CA LEU A 7 -3.01 -48.78 -14.50
C LEU A 7 -1.81 -48.74 -15.46
N VAL A 8 -1.50 -49.86 -16.14
CA VAL A 8 -0.46 -49.90 -17.19
C VAL A 8 -0.86 -49.01 -18.37
N LYS A 9 -2.11 -49.08 -18.84
CA LYS A 9 -2.61 -48.20 -19.91
C LYS A 9 -2.61 -46.72 -19.51
N LEU A 10 -2.97 -46.39 -18.27
CA LEU A 10 -2.94 -45.03 -17.72
C LEU A 10 -1.52 -44.47 -17.58
N THR A 11 -0.58 -45.30 -17.13
CA THR A 11 0.83 -44.91 -16.97
C THR A 11 1.51 -44.71 -18.32
N ILE A 12 1.21 -45.58 -19.31
CA ILE A 12 1.67 -45.40 -20.70
C ILE A 12 1.05 -44.14 -21.32
N HIS A 13 -0.23 -43.85 -21.06
CA HIS A 13 -0.89 -42.64 -21.56
C HIS A 13 -0.32 -41.36 -20.92
N LYS A 14 -0.06 -41.36 -19.60
CA LYS A 14 0.60 -40.25 -18.89
C LYS A 14 2.07 -40.08 -19.29
N PHE A 15 2.82 -41.17 -19.48
CA PHE A 15 4.18 -41.13 -20.00
C PHE A 15 4.21 -40.56 -21.42
N LYS A 16 3.31 -41.00 -22.29
CA LYS A 16 3.14 -40.44 -23.64
C LYS A 16 2.80 -38.95 -23.59
N LYS A 17 1.93 -38.50 -22.69
CA LYS A 17 1.54 -37.08 -22.55
C LYS A 17 2.68 -36.20 -22.00
N LYS A 18 3.43 -36.70 -21.02
CA LYS A 18 4.60 -36.02 -20.42
C LYS A 18 5.77 -35.94 -21.40
N TYR A 19 6.10 -37.03 -22.10
CA TYR A 19 7.18 -37.05 -23.10
C TYR A 19 6.84 -36.34 -24.41
N THR A 20 5.58 -36.37 -24.87
CA THR A 20 5.18 -35.59 -26.06
C THR A 20 5.30 -34.10 -25.78
N TYR A 21 5.09 -33.66 -24.54
CA TYR A 21 5.27 -32.25 -24.16
C TYR A 21 6.75 -31.89 -23.98
N ASP A 22 7.53 -32.73 -23.30
CA ASP A 22 8.96 -32.45 -23.03
C ASP A 22 9.87 -32.60 -24.27
N PHE A 23 9.53 -33.43 -25.26
CA PHE A 23 10.35 -33.64 -26.47
C PHE A 23 9.74 -33.13 -27.79
N ALA A 24 8.42 -33.03 -27.94
CA ALA A 24 7.84 -32.52 -29.19
C ALA A 24 7.82 -30.99 -29.26
N TYR A 25 7.90 -30.30 -28.13
CA TYR A 25 7.85 -28.83 -28.08
C TYR A 25 9.17 -28.15 -27.74
N ARG A 26 10.17 -28.88 -27.20
CA ARG A 26 11.44 -28.26 -26.74
C ARG A 26 12.68 -28.49 -27.60
N THR A 27 12.63 -29.20 -28.72
CA THR A 27 13.76 -29.26 -29.68
C THR A 27 13.28 -29.45 -31.13
N GLN A 28 13.10 -28.35 -31.86
CA GLN A 28 12.95 -28.33 -33.33
C GLN A 28 14.31 -28.45 -34.06
N GLU A 29 15.17 -29.41 -33.71
CA GLU A 29 16.47 -29.54 -34.42
C GLU A 29 16.90 -30.96 -34.85
N ASP A 30 16.14 -32.04 -34.60
CA ASP A 30 16.56 -33.36 -35.13
C ASP A 30 15.40 -34.31 -35.48
N HIS A 31 14.88 -34.16 -36.69
CA HIS A 31 13.79 -34.97 -37.25
C HIS A 31 14.19 -36.44 -37.50
N GLN A 32 15.48 -36.75 -37.64
CA GLN A 32 15.95 -38.10 -37.98
C GLN A 32 15.95 -39.04 -36.77
N LYS A 33 16.26 -38.55 -35.57
CA LYS A 33 16.18 -39.34 -34.32
C LYS A 33 14.75 -39.78 -34.00
N PHE A 34 13.77 -38.91 -34.23
CA PHE A 34 12.36 -39.23 -34.03
C PHE A 34 11.89 -40.37 -34.93
N GLN A 35 12.23 -40.34 -36.23
CA GLN A 35 11.82 -41.39 -37.17
C GLN A 35 12.52 -42.73 -36.91
N HIS A 36 13.79 -42.72 -36.50
CA HIS A 36 14.54 -43.93 -36.16
C HIS A 36 13.95 -44.64 -34.93
N TYR A 37 13.61 -43.89 -33.89
CA TYR A 37 13.07 -44.44 -32.64
C TYR A 37 11.62 -44.93 -32.80
N ASN A 38 10.80 -44.21 -33.57
CA ASN A 38 9.41 -44.60 -33.83
C ASN A 38 9.31 -45.91 -34.65
N ARG A 39 10.24 -46.13 -35.60
CA ARG A 39 10.40 -47.43 -36.29
C ARG A 39 10.78 -48.57 -35.34
N LEU A 40 11.64 -48.28 -34.36
CA LEU A 40 12.12 -49.27 -33.40
C LEU A 40 11.01 -49.74 -32.44
N LEU A 41 10.13 -48.81 -32.04
CA LEU A 41 8.96 -49.11 -31.20
C LEU A 41 7.86 -49.87 -31.96
N GLN A 42 7.64 -49.55 -33.25
CA GLN A 42 6.66 -50.24 -34.09
C GLN A 42 7.08 -51.68 -34.43
N ASN A 43 8.37 -51.92 -34.71
CA ASN A 43 8.87 -53.25 -35.05
C ASN A 43 8.88 -54.26 -33.89
N LYS A 44 8.82 -53.81 -32.63
CA LYS A 44 8.90 -54.68 -31.43
C LYS A 44 7.56 -54.99 -30.76
N GLN A 45 6.42 -54.59 -31.35
CA GLN A 45 5.06 -54.85 -30.83
C GLN A 45 4.87 -54.52 -29.32
N ILE A 46 5.51 -53.45 -28.84
CA ILE A 46 5.63 -53.08 -27.41
C ILE A 46 4.26 -52.77 -26.77
N PHE A 47 3.23 -52.52 -27.58
CA PHE A 47 1.87 -52.21 -27.10
C PHE A 47 1.09 -53.42 -26.55
N ASN A 48 1.62 -54.64 -26.70
CA ASN A 48 0.98 -55.88 -26.24
C ASN A 48 1.77 -56.61 -25.13
N LEU A 49 2.73 -55.94 -24.47
CA LEU A 49 3.53 -56.54 -23.41
C LEU A 49 2.70 -56.78 -22.15
N LYS A 50 2.84 -57.97 -21.57
CA LYS A 50 2.26 -58.28 -20.25
C LYS A 50 3.07 -57.61 -19.13
N ALA A 51 2.45 -57.39 -17.97
CA ALA A 51 3.07 -56.67 -16.85
C ALA A 51 4.46 -57.22 -16.44
N GLU A 52 4.66 -58.54 -16.44
CA GLU A 52 5.95 -59.18 -16.16
C GLU A 52 7.03 -58.89 -17.23
N GLU A 53 6.64 -58.81 -18.50
CA GLU A 53 7.56 -58.53 -19.61
C GLU A 53 7.98 -57.07 -19.62
N PHE A 54 7.06 -56.16 -19.25
CA PHE A 54 7.34 -54.75 -19.05
C PHE A 54 8.27 -54.52 -17.84
N SER A 55 8.10 -55.28 -16.75
CA SER A 55 8.98 -55.23 -15.58
C SER A 55 10.40 -55.73 -15.89
N LYS A 56 10.54 -56.76 -16.75
CA LYS A 56 11.84 -57.22 -17.27
C LYS A 56 12.50 -56.20 -18.21
N PHE A 57 11.72 -55.51 -19.04
CA PHE A 57 12.22 -54.44 -19.90
C PHE A 57 12.76 -53.24 -19.12
N LEU A 58 12.18 -52.95 -17.95
CA LEU A 58 12.61 -51.89 -17.04
C LEU A 58 13.64 -52.36 -15.98
N ASN A 59 14.02 -53.64 -16.01
CA ASN A 59 15.00 -54.28 -15.13
C ASN A 59 14.79 -54.04 -13.62
N CYS A 60 13.55 -54.14 -13.13
CA CYS A 60 13.22 -54.07 -11.71
C CYS A 60 12.22 -55.16 -11.30
N THR A 61 12.44 -55.79 -10.13
CA THR A 61 11.51 -56.74 -9.50
C THR A 61 10.75 -56.08 -8.36
N PHE A 62 9.42 -56.21 -8.40
CA PHE A 62 8.51 -55.92 -7.29
C PHE A 62 8.69 -57.00 -6.22
N ASP A 63 9.25 -56.67 -5.05
CA ASP A 63 8.69 -57.04 -3.74
C ASP A 63 9.59 -56.64 -2.55
N TYR A 64 8.94 -56.07 -1.53
CA TYR A 64 9.33 -55.88 -0.12
C TYR A 64 10.48 -54.91 0.26
N LEU A 65 10.13 -53.85 1.00
CA LEU A 65 10.36 -53.74 2.46
C LEU A 65 9.71 -52.47 3.06
N VAL A 66 8.96 -52.65 4.15
CA VAL A 66 8.42 -51.60 5.05
C VAL A 66 9.22 -51.65 6.37
N CYS A 67 9.31 -50.49 7.05
CA CYS A 67 9.92 -50.17 8.36
C CYS A 67 11.29 -49.47 8.33
N GLU A 68 11.35 -48.14 8.34
CA GLU A 68 10.25 -47.21 8.00
C GLU A 68 10.55 -46.56 6.68
N LYS A 69 9.64 -46.77 5.73
CA LYS A 69 9.84 -46.77 4.28
C LYS A 69 10.65 -45.56 3.77
N ASN A 70 10.54 -44.43 4.44
CA ASN A 70 10.94 -43.15 3.91
C ASN A 70 12.45 -42.85 4.00
N ILE A 71 13.21 -43.29 5.02
CA ILE A 71 14.64 -42.90 5.15
C ILE A 71 15.58 -43.92 4.49
N LYS A 72 15.24 -45.20 4.54
CA LYS A 72 16.04 -46.28 3.94
C LYS A 72 15.83 -46.35 2.42
N GLU A 73 14.61 -46.09 1.93
CA GLU A 73 14.36 -46.00 0.48
C GLU A 73 15.06 -44.80 -0.12
N ILE A 74 15.06 -43.62 0.49
CA ILE A 74 15.74 -42.45 -0.11
C ILE A 74 17.25 -42.68 -0.18
N THR A 75 17.88 -43.18 0.88
CA THR A 75 19.32 -43.48 0.87
C THR A 75 19.67 -44.58 -0.15
N GLN A 76 18.81 -45.59 -0.32
CA GLN A 76 19.00 -46.65 -1.31
C GLN A 76 18.67 -46.20 -2.74
N TYR A 77 17.64 -45.38 -2.94
CA TYR A 77 17.21 -44.85 -4.25
C TYR A 77 18.27 -43.91 -4.82
N LEU A 78 18.91 -43.11 -3.95
CA LEU A 78 19.98 -42.18 -4.33
C LEU A 78 21.32 -42.91 -4.61
N LEU A 79 21.60 -44.04 -3.93
CA LEU A 79 22.70 -44.95 -4.27
C LEU A 79 22.44 -45.75 -5.57
N ILE A 80 21.18 -46.12 -5.81
CA ILE A 80 20.73 -46.85 -6.99
C ILE A 80 20.71 -45.93 -8.23
N GLU A 81 20.28 -44.67 -8.11
CA GLU A 81 20.34 -43.68 -9.21
C GLU A 81 21.79 -43.38 -9.64
N SER A 82 22.72 -43.31 -8.69
CA SER A 82 24.17 -43.22 -8.95
C SER A 82 24.75 -44.47 -9.61
N TYR A 83 24.14 -45.64 -9.43
CA TYR A 83 24.61 -46.91 -9.99
C TYR A 83 23.94 -47.23 -11.34
N LEU A 84 22.69 -46.79 -11.55
CA LEU A 84 21.88 -47.05 -12.74
C LEU A 84 22.13 -46.10 -13.92
N THR A 85 22.81 -44.96 -13.70
CA THR A 85 23.04 -43.95 -14.75
C THR A 85 24.38 -44.10 -15.49
N GLU A 86 25.20 -45.09 -15.14
CA GLU A 86 26.55 -45.38 -15.70
C GLU A 86 27.47 -44.14 -15.88
N LYS A 87 27.18 -43.04 -15.19
CA LYS A 87 28.08 -41.91 -15.07
C LYS A 87 28.59 -41.92 -13.65
N VAL A 88 29.92 -41.87 -13.49
CA VAL A 88 30.52 -41.46 -12.22
C VAL A 88 29.86 -40.14 -11.86
N PRO A 89 29.03 -40.07 -10.81
CA PRO A 89 28.37 -38.83 -10.46
C PRO A 89 29.48 -37.83 -10.21
N SER A 90 29.36 -36.66 -10.84
CA SER A 90 30.36 -35.64 -10.63
C SER A 90 30.39 -35.32 -9.14
N LYS A 91 31.51 -34.80 -8.63
CA LYS A 91 31.61 -34.37 -7.23
C LYS A 91 30.47 -33.40 -6.85
N ARG A 92 29.91 -32.68 -7.83
CA ARG A 92 28.75 -31.81 -7.68
C ARG A 92 27.45 -32.60 -7.48
N ASP A 93 27.18 -33.59 -8.31
CA ASP A 93 25.96 -34.41 -8.22
C ASP A 93 25.86 -35.13 -6.86
N LEU A 94 26.98 -35.71 -6.38
CA LEU A 94 27.04 -36.32 -5.05
C LEU A 94 26.84 -35.32 -3.92
N LYS A 95 27.32 -34.08 -4.09
CA LYS A 95 27.17 -33.02 -3.10
C LYS A 95 25.72 -32.54 -3.02
N ASP A 96 25.07 -32.38 -4.17
CA ASP A 96 23.67 -31.99 -4.28
C ASP A 96 22.76 -33.07 -3.68
N LEU A 97 23.10 -34.35 -3.91
CA LEU A 97 22.44 -35.51 -3.33
C LEU A 97 22.50 -35.56 -1.80
N LEU A 98 23.71 -35.40 -1.25
CA LEU A 98 23.94 -35.37 0.20
C LEU A 98 23.20 -34.21 0.86
N PHE A 99 23.14 -33.06 0.17
CA PHE A 99 22.37 -31.91 0.63
C PHE A 99 20.87 -32.22 0.71
N SER A 100 20.28 -32.85 -0.32
CA SER A 100 18.87 -33.26 -0.27
C SER A 100 18.56 -34.29 0.83
N ILE A 101 19.47 -35.23 1.12
CA ILE A 101 19.30 -36.19 2.23
C ILE A 101 19.28 -35.46 3.58
N ASP A 102 20.16 -34.48 3.76
CA ASP A 102 20.24 -33.69 4.99
C ASP A 102 18.96 -32.87 5.20
N GLU A 103 18.46 -32.20 4.14
CA GLU A 103 17.19 -31.45 4.17
C GLU A 103 16.00 -32.34 4.57
N ILE A 104 15.89 -33.53 3.97
CA ILE A 104 14.81 -34.49 4.28
C ILE A 104 14.94 -35.00 5.72
N SER A 105 16.16 -35.32 6.16
CA SER A 105 16.43 -35.79 7.52
C SER A 105 16.09 -34.73 8.56
N GLN A 106 16.41 -33.46 8.27
CA GLN A 106 16.06 -32.32 9.11
C GLN A 106 14.54 -32.15 9.19
N TYR A 107 13.84 -32.19 8.06
CA TYR A 107 12.37 -32.10 8.00
C TYR A 107 11.71 -33.19 8.86
N LEU A 108 12.15 -34.46 8.72
CA LEU A 108 11.60 -35.56 9.50
C LEU A 108 11.83 -35.39 11.00
N ARG A 109 13.02 -34.94 11.43
CA ARG A 109 13.30 -34.63 12.84
C ARG A 109 12.38 -33.53 13.40
N ILE A 110 12.08 -32.52 12.60
CA ILE A 110 11.17 -31.44 12.97
C ILE A 110 9.75 -31.99 13.15
N GLN A 111 9.28 -32.84 12.22
CA GLN A 111 7.96 -33.48 12.33
C GLN A 111 7.86 -34.42 13.55
N GLU A 112 8.92 -35.17 13.86
CA GLU A 112 8.95 -36.00 15.07
C GLU A 112 8.85 -35.16 16.35
N LYS A 113 9.54 -34.01 16.42
CA LYS A 113 9.46 -33.09 17.56
C LYS A 113 8.04 -32.52 17.71
N PHE A 114 7.41 -32.16 16.60
CA PHE A 114 6.03 -31.70 16.58
C PHE A 114 5.06 -32.76 17.10
N ASN A 115 5.12 -33.98 16.54
CA ASN A 115 4.23 -35.08 16.91
C ASN A 115 4.33 -35.47 18.38
N LYS A 116 5.50 -35.27 19.01
CA LYS A 116 5.69 -35.50 20.45
C LYS A 116 4.99 -34.47 21.33
N ASN A 117 4.97 -33.20 20.92
CA ASN A 117 4.46 -32.08 21.71
C ASN A 117 3.64 -31.09 20.86
N PRO A 118 2.51 -31.51 20.26
CA PRO A 118 1.78 -30.68 19.30
C PRO A 118 1.26 -29.36 19.91
N SER A 119 0.94 -29.35 21.20
CA SER A 119 0.47 -28.16 21.93
C SER A 119 1.50 -27.03 22.02
N HIS A 120 2.79 -27.31 21.83
CA HIS A 120 3.85 -26.30 21.85
C HIS A 120 4.02 -25.57 20.51
N TYR A 121 3.31 -26.02 19.47
CA TYR A 121 3.41 -25.48 18.13
C TYR A 121 2.02 -24.98 17.71
N PRO A 122 1.59 -23.76 18.10
CA PRO A 122 0.34 -23.19 17.59
C PRO A 122 0.35 -23.14 16.05
N LEU A 123 -0.81 -23.31 15.43
CA LEU A 123 -0.92 -23.26 13.97
C LEU A 123 -0.62 -21.83 13.48
N VAL A 124 0.26 -21.73 12.48
CA VAL A 124 0.57 -20.49 11.77
C VAL A 124 0.05 -20.59 10.34
N SER A 125 -0.96 -19.79 10.00
CA SER A 125 -1.46 -19.73 8.62
C SER A 125 -0.63 -18.76 7.80
N LEU A 126 -0.13 -19.20 6.66
CA LEU A 126 0.58 -18.36 5.70
C LEU A 126 -0.40 -17.89 4.63
N ILE A 127 -0.31 -16.62 4.22
CA ILE A 127 -1.17 -16.06 3.17
C ILE A 127 -0.31 -15.58 2.00
N MET A 128 -0.73 -15.94 0.79
CA MET A 128 -0.12 -15.50 -0.46
C MET A 128 -1.20 -15.13 -1.48
N ALA A 129 -1.17 -13.89 -1.95
CA ALA A 129 -1.91 -13.47 -3.14
C ALA A 129 -1.02 -13.65 -4.37
N SER A 130 -1.58 -14.13 -5.48
CA SER A 130 -0.84 -14.35 -6.73
C SER A 130 -1.63 -13.92 -7.96
N HIS A 131 -0.96 -13.25 -8.91
CA HIS A 131 -1.54 -12.88 -10.21
C HIS A 131 -0.48 -12.93 -11.32
N ASP A 132 -0.56 -13.92 -12.23
CA ASP A 132 0.35 -14.07 -13.38
C ASP A 132 1.84 -14.07 -13.00
N ARG A 133 2.19 -14.84 -11.96
CA ARG A 133 3.50 -14.88 -11.29
C ARG A 133 4.12 -16.28 -11.20
N ASP A 134 3.72 -17.16 -12.10
CA ASP A 134 4.20 -18.54 -12.30
C ASP A 134 5.65 -18.83 -11.88
N TYR A 135 6.63 -18.04 -12.35
CA TYR A 135 8.05 -18.30 -12.06
C TYR A 135 8.45 -18.02 -10.60
N PHE A 136 7.94 -16.95 -10.00
CA PHE A 136 8.31 -16.56 -8.64
C PHE A 136 7.48 -17.29 -7.59
N LEU A 137 6.21 -17.56 -7.91
CA LEU A 137 5.29 -18.32 -7.07
C LEU A 137 5.90 -19.64 -6.59
N LEU A 138 6.55 -20.39 -7.49
CA LEU A 138 7.14 -21.68 -7.13
C LEU A 138 8.31 -21.52 -6.15
N GLU A 139 9.13 -20.48 -6.29
CA GLU A 139 10.25 -20.21 -5.39
C GLU A 139 9.75 -19.77 -4.00
N ALA A 140 8.76 -18.88 -3.96
CA ALA A 140 8.12 -18.44 -2.73
C ALA A 140 7.49 -19.63 -1.98
N VAL A 141 6.70 -20.46 -2.66
CA VAL A 141 6.09 -21.66 -2.07
C VAL A 141 7.14 -22.67 -1.61
N LYS A 142 8.21 -22.88 -2.40
CA LYS A 142 9.32 -23.75 -2.02
C LYS A 142 9.96 -23.31 -0.69
N SER A 143 10.08 -22.00 -0.46
CA SER A 143 10.65 -21.46 0.79
C SER A 143 9.88 -21.90 2.04
N CYS A 144 8.57 -22.08 1.95
CA CYS A 144 7.75 -22.57 3.08
C CYS A 144 8.13 -24.00 3.50
N PHE A 145 8.55 -24.85 2.57
CA PHE A 145 8.98 -26.22 2.88
C PHE A 145 10.35 -26.29 3.56
N TYR A 146 11.11 -25.20 3.55
CA TYR A 146 12.37 -25.06 4.29
C TYR A 146 12.19 -24.47 5.69
N LEU A 147 10.96 -24.17 6.10
CA LEU A 147 10.71 -23.64 7.44
C LEU A 147 11.09 -24.66 8.51
N THR A 148 11.82 -24.21 9.54
CA THR A 148 12.16 -25.01 10.71
C THR A 148 10.96 -25.25 11.62
N TYR A 149 9.94 -24.39 11.52
CA TYR A 149 8.69 -24.53 12.24
C TYR A 149 7.75 -25.56 11.57
N PRO A 150 7.22 -26.56 12.30
CA PRO A 150 6.45 -27.65 11.71
C PRO A 150 4.98 -27.34 11.42
N ASN A 151 4.30 -26.55 12.26
CA ASN A 151 2.84 -26.45 12.27
C ASN A 151 2.31 -25.23 11.51
N TRP A 152 2.31 -25.33 10.19
CA TRP A 152 1.85 -24.28 9.29
C TRP A 152 1.05 -24.86 8.12
N GLU A 153 0.19 -24.01 7.58
CA GLU A 153 -0.57 -24.17 6.34
C GLU A 153 -0.32 -22.94 5.45
N LEU A 154 -0.49 -23.06 4.13
CA LEU A 154 -0.36 -21.94 3.19
C LEU A 154 -1.62 -21.80 2.35
N TYR A 155 -2.29 -20.65 2.51
CA TYR A 155 -3.40 -20.22 1.67
C TYR A 155 -2.87 -19.39 0.50
N ILE A 156 -3.10 -19.89 -0.71
CA ILE A 156 -2.76 -19.23 -1.97
C ILE A 156 -4.06 -18.76 -2.62
N VAL A 157 -4.23 -17.46 -2.79
CA VAL A 157 -5.38 -16.87 -3.49
C VAL A 157 -4.92 -16.38 -4.85
N ASP A 158 -5.35 -17.06 -5.91
CA ASP A 158 -5.16 -16.63 -7.28
C ASP A 158 -6.15 -15.52 -7.62
N ASP A 159 -5.62 -14.34 -7.95
CA ASP A 159 -6.37 -13.12 -8.20
C ASP A 159 -6.85 -13.03 -9.66
N GLY A 160 -7.47 -14.10 -10.15
CA GLY A 160 -7.93 -14.20 -11.54
C GLY A 160 -6.78 -14.11 -12.54
N SER A 161 -5.76 -14.96 -12.40
CA SER A 161 -4.66 -15.05 -13.35
C SER A 161 -5.17 -15.29 -14.77
N SER A 162 -4.47 -14.78 -15.78
CA SER A 162 -4.80 -14.97 -17.19
C SER A 162 -3.83 -15.93 -17.89
N ASN A 163 -2.63 -16.10 -17.34
CA ASN A 163 -1.58 -16.95 -17.87
C ASN A 163 -1.90 -18.44 -17.59
N PRO A 164 -2.06 -19.29 -18.63
CA PRO A 164 -2.32 -20.72 -18.46
C PRO A 164 -1.22 -21.48 -17.70
N LEU A 165 0.01 -20.96 -17.70
CA LEU A 165 1.11 -21.56 -16.94
C LEU A 165 0.91 -21.37 -15.43
N THR A 166 0.36 -20.23 -14.98
CA THR A 166 0.04 -19.99 -13.57
C THR A 166 -1.00 -20.99 -13.07
N TYR A 167 -2.08 -21.22 -13.81
CA TYR A 167 -3.09 -22.23 -13.46
C TYR A 167 -2.49 -23.64 -13.33
N LYS A 168 -1.61 -24.04 -14.26
CA LYS A 168 -0.95 -25.34 -14.18
C LYS A 168 -0.07 -25.47 -12.93
N VAL A 169 0.62 -24.40 -12.54
CA VAL A 169 1.42 -24.39 -11.31
C VAL A 169 0.49 -24.54 -10.10
N LEU A 170 -0.59 -23.77 -10.04
CA LEU A 170 -1.57 -23.81 -8.95
C LEU A 170 -2.26 -25.18 -8.81
N GLU A 171 -2.69 -25.80 -9.93
CA GLU A 171 -3.26 -27.16 -9.95
C GLU A 171 -2.28 -28.20 -9.39
N LEU A 172 -0.97 -28.05 -9.65
CA LEU A 172 0.06 -28.92 -9.06
C LEU A 172 0.18 -28.70 -7.55
N LEU A 173 0.12 -27.44 -7.10
CA LEU A 173 0.24 -27.09 -5.69
C LEU A 173 -0.95 -27.58 -4.85
N GLU A 174 -2.17 -27.60 -5.40
CA GLU A 174 -3.37 -28.13 -4.72
C GLU A 174 -3.25 -29.57 -4.26
N SER A 175 -2.45 -30.37 -4.95
CA SER A 175 -2.25 -31.78 -4.58
C SER A 175 -1.44 -31.96 -3.29
N ILE A 176 -0.86 -30.88 -2.75
CA ILE A 176 0.00 -30.90 -1.58
C ILE A 176 -0.83 -30.59 -0.32
N PRO A 177 -0.92 -31.50 0.69
CA PRO A 177 -1.85 -31.36 1.80
C PRO A 177 -1.76 -30.09 2.67
N LYS A 178 -0.60 -29.42 2.68
CA LYS A 178 -0.38 -28.17 3.44
C LYS A 178 -0.80 -26.90 2.68
N LEU A 179 -1.14 -27.04 1.40
CA LEU A 179 -1.43 -25.92 0.52
C LEU A 179 -2.94 -25.89 0.23
N ILE A 180 -3.53 -24.72 0.37
CA ILE A 180 -4.95 -24.47 0.09
C ILE A 180 -4.98 -23.41 -0.99
N VAL A 181 -5.45 -23.77 -2.18
CA VAL A 181 -5.54 -22.85 -3.32
C VAL A 181 -6.98 -22.42 -3.53
N GLN A 182 -7.18 -21.13 -3.74
CA GLN A 182 -8.48 -20.52 -4.03
C GLN A 182 -8.36 -19.66 -5.29
N TYR A 183 -9.35 -19.71 -6.16
CA TYR A 183 -9.37 -18.93 -7.41
C TYR A 183 -10.45 -17.88 -7.38
N LEU A 184 -10.07 -16.64 -7.66
CA LEU A 184 -11.00 -15.57 -7.98
C LEU A 184 -11.25 -15.54 -9.50
N TYR A 185 -12.46 -15.14 -9.88
CA TYR A 185 -12.84 -15.09 -11.31
C TYR A 185 -12.21 -13.92 -12.06
N THR A 186 -11.92 -12.82 -11.36
CA THR A 186 -11.37 -11.59 -11.91
C THR A 186 -10.35 -11.01 -10.92
N ASN A 187 -9.43 -10.20 -11.43
CA ASN A 187 -8.47 -9.49 -10.61
C ASN A 187 -9.17 -8.46 -9.71
N GLN A 188 -9.08 -8.67 -8.39
CA GLN A 188 -9.64 -7.86 -7.31
C GLN A 188 -8.55 -7.15 -6.50
N TYR A 189 -7.29 -7.26 -6.90
CA TYR A 189 -6.10 -6.69 -6.27
C TYR A 189 -5.77 -7.26 -4.88
N CYS A 190 -4.58 -6.90 -4.40
CA CYS A 190 -3.98 -7.47 -3.18
C CYS A 190 -4.81 -7.24 -1.90
N SER A 191 -5.55 -6.13 -1.76
CA SER A 191 -6.37 -5.90 -0.57
C SER A 191 -7.50 -6.92 -0.44
N PHE A 192 -8.23 -7.17 -1.53
CA PHE A 192 -9.35 -8.09 -1.52
C PHE A 192 -8.88 -9.53 -1.32
N THR A 193 -7.87 -9.96 -2.07
CA THR A 193 -7.29 -11.31 -1.97
C THR A 193 -6.77 -11.61 -0.57
N ASN A 194 -6.04 -10.68 0.05
CA ASN A 194 -5.56 -10.84 1.42
C ASN A 194 -6.71 -10.93 2.43
N ASN A 195 -7.73 -10.06 2.33
CA ASN A 195 -8.89 -10.14 3.21
C ASN A 195 -9.67 -11.44 3.05
N TYR A 196 -9.83 -11.90 1.80
CA TYR A 196 -10.48 -13.18 1.49
C TYR A 196 -9.76 -14.35 2.17
N ALA A 197 -8.41 -14.37 2.11
CA ALA A 197 -7.62 -15.36 2.82
C ALA A 197 -7.75 -15.22 4.34
N ILE A 198 -7.64 -14.00 4.89
CA ILE A 198 -7.73 -13.73 6.33
C ILE A 198 -9.03 -14.26 6.93
N ALA A 199 -10.15 -14.12 6.22
CA ALA A 199 -11.46 -14.59 6.67
C ALA A 199 -11.55 -16.13 6.80
N GLN A 200 -10.62 -16.89 6.22
CA GLN A 200 -10.64 -18.35 6.18
C GLN A 200 -9.59 -19.02 7.07
N LEU A 201 -8.69 -18.25 7.68
CA LEU A 201 -7.55 -18.80 8.41
C LEU A 201 -7.99 -19.54 9.68
N GLN A 202 -7.27 -20.63 9.98
CA GLN A 202 -7.48 -21.42 11.20
C GLN A 202 -6.38 -21.21 12.24
N GLY A 203 -5.27 -20.57 11.86
CA GLY A 203 -4.12 -20.33 12.72
C GLY A 203 -4.39 -19.36 13.87
N GLU A 204 -3.75 -19.63 15.01
CA GLU A 204 -3.67 -18.65 16.11
C GLU A 204 -2.84 -17.43 15.70
N TYR A 205 -1.90 -17.65 14.77
CA TYR A 205 -1.10 -16.62 14.14
C TYR A 205 -1.25 -16.72 12.62
N PHE A 206 -1.01 -15.61 11.94
CA PHE A 206 -0.77 -15.65 10.50
C PHE A 206 0.46 -14.86 10.10
N ALA A 207 1.05 -15.23 8.97
CA ALA A 207 2.16 -14.51 8.36
C ALA A 207 1.89 -14.27 6.88
N LEU A 208 2.31 -13.11 6.37
CA LEU A 208 2.20 -12.82 4.94
C LEU A 208 3.43 -13.36 4.18
N LEU A 209 3.21 -13.88 2.99
CA LEU A 209 4.24 -14.17 1.98
C LEU A 209 3.75 -13.67 0.62
N VAL A 210 4.37 -12.63 0.09
CA VAL A 210 4.08 -12.22 -1.29
C VAL A 210 4.74 -13.20 -2.27
N ASP A 211 4.14 -13.35 -3.45
CA ASP A 211 4.50 -14.37 -4.45
C ASP A 211 5.88 -14.16 -5.13
N ASP A 212 6.53 -13.03 -4.88
CA ASP A 212 7.88 -12.67 -5.35
C ASP A 212 8.97 -12.67 -4.26
N ASP A 213 8.62 -12.92 -2.99
CA ASP A 213 9.54 -12.93 -1.85
C ASP A 213 9.81 -14.37 -1.33
N ILE A 214 10.85 -14.52 -0.50
CA ILE A 214 11.31 -15.82 0.03
C ILE A 214 11.34 -15.76 1.55
N MET A 215 10.72 -16.72 2.24
CA MET A 215 10.89 -16.86 3.69
C MET A 215 12.26 -17.44 4.05
N VAL A 216 12.91 -16.88 5.07
CA VAL A 216 14.07 -17.54 5.66
C VAL A 216 13.62 -18.75 6.51
N PRO A 217 14.42 -19.83 6.59
CA PRO A 217 14.03 -21.07 7.27
C PRO A 217 13.50 -20.89 8.70
N ASP A 218 14.12 -20.02 9.48
CA ASP A 218 13.80 -19.82 10.90
C ASP A 218 12.86 -18.64 11.18
N ARG A 219 12.18 -18.10 10.14
CA ARG A 219 11.27 -16.95 10.26
C ARG A 219 10.23 -17.14 11.35
N ILE A 220 9.43 -18.21 11.25
CA ILE A 220 8.29 -18.42 12.13
C ILE A 220 8.77 -18.59 13.58
N GLU A 221 9.81 -19.39 13.81
CA GLU A 221 10.37 -19.58 15.16
C GLU A 221 10.82 -18.25 15.77
N LYS A 222 11.54 -17.42 15.00
CA LYS A 222 12.02 -16.12 15.48
C LYS A 222 10.89 -15.15 15.80
N GLN A 223 9.89 -15.03 14.94
CA GLN A 223 8.77 -14.10 15.16
C GLN A 223 7.83 -14.60 16.26
N LEU A 224 7.56 -15.91 16.30
CA LEU A 224 6.74 -16.51 17.36
C LEU A 224 7.40 -16.37 18.73
N ASN A 225 8.69 -16.73 18.86
CA ASN A 225 9.43 -16.55 20.11
C ASN A 225 9.47 -15.09 20.55
N PHE A 226 9.64 -14.15 19.61
CA PHE A 226 9.59 -12.72 19.91
C PHE A 226 8.22 -12.31 20.47
N MET A 227 7.11 -12.72 19.85
CA MET A 227 5.77 -12.36 20.31
C MET A 227 5.34 -13.11 21.58
N GLN A 228 5.82 -14.34 21.81
CA GLN A 228 5.54 -15.07 23.06
C GLN A 228 6.24 -14.43 24.26
N ASN A 229 7.47 -13.91 24.06
CA ASN A 229 8.19 -13.17 25.10
C ASN A 229 7.67 -11.74 25.33
N ASN A 230 6.82 -11.24 24.42
CA ASN A 230 6.20 -9.91 24.50
C ASN A 230 4.68 -10.05 24.27
N PRO A 231 3.94 -10.60 25.26
CA PRO A 231 2.52 -10.95 25.09
C PRO A 231 1.61 -9.75 24.80
N GLU A 232 2.06 -8.53 25.08
CA GLU A 232 1.36 -7.30 24.73
C GLU A 232 1.38 -6.97 23.24
N ILE A 233 2.25 -7.60 22.45
CA ILE A 233 2.40 -7.35 21.02
C ILE A 233 1.34 -8.13 20.24
N ASP A 234 0.56 -7.41 19.44
CA ASP A 234 -0.53 -7.93 18.62
C ASP A 234 -0.05 -8.35 17.22
N PHE A 235 0.93 -7.61 16.67
CA PHE A 235 1.59 -7.97 15.42
C PHE A 235 3.05 -7.53 15.41
N SER A 236 3.86 -8.21 14.61
CA SER A 236 5.28 -7.92 14.47
C SER A 236 5.74 -7.95 13.02
N GLY A 237 6.84 -7.26 12.77
CA GLY A 237 7.62 -7.36 11.53
C GLY A 237 9.03 -7.82 11.82
N GLY A 238 9.81 -7.94 10.78
CA GLY A 238 11.25 -8.18 10.88
C GLY A 238 12.00 -7.54 9.72
N GLN A 239 13.31 -7.71 9.75
CA GLN A 239 14.20 -7.15 8.73
C GLN A 239 14.10 -7.97 7.43
N ALA A 240 14.20 -7.31 6.27
CA ALA A 240 14.21 -7.97 4.97
C ALA A 240 15.59 -7.82 4.29
N ILE A 241 16.15 -8.93 3.82
CA ILE A 241 17.34 -8.91 2.96
C ILE A 241 16.86 -8.61 1.54
N THR A 242 17.40 -7.60 0.88
CA THR A 242 17.02 -7.30 -0.50
C THR A 242 17.93 -8.02 -1.48
N ILE A 243 17.34 -8.64 -2.50
CA ILE A 243 18.04 -9.24 -3.65
C ILE A 243 17.54 -8.61 -4.94
N ASP A 244 18.37 -8.60 -5.99
CA ASP A 244 17.93 -8.23 -7.33
C ASP A 244 17.20 -9.39 -8.04
N ALA A 245 16.74 -9.15 -9.27
CA ALA A 245 16.05 -10.16 -10.08
C ALA A 245 16.90 -11.43 -10.36
N SER A 246 18.23 -11.35 -10.27
CA SER A 246 19.12 -12.51 -10.42
C SER A 246 19.37 -13.27 -9.12
N GLY A 247 18.89 -12.75 -7.98
CA GLY A 247 19.11 -13.30 -6.66
C GLY A 247 20.37 -12.79 -5.95
N LYS A 248 21.06 -11.78 -6.51
CA LYS A 248 22.22 -11.19 -5.86
C LYS A 248 21.76 -10.24 -4.75
N ILE A 249 22.34 -10.38 -3.56
CA ILE A 249 22.08 -9.49 -2.42
C ILE A 249 22.49 -8.05 -2.76
N THR A 250 21.57 -7.12 -2.56
CA THR A 250 21.75 -5.68 -2.76
C THR A 250 21.73 -4.90 -1.46
N LEU A 251 21.01 -5.38 -0.44
CA LEU A 251 20.92 -4.74 0.87
C LEU A 251 20.72 -5.78 1.98
N ILE A 252 21.45 -5.62 3.09
CA ILE A 252 21.18 -6.30 4.35
C ILE A 252 21.01 -5.20 5.40
N PRO A 253 19.77 -4.86 5.80
CA PRO A 253 19.55 -3.85 6.81
C PRO A 253 20.00 -4.35 8.18
N ASP A 254 20.42 -3.41 9.03
CA ASP A 254 20.66 -3.62 10.45
C ASP A 254 20.01 -2.47 11.23
N ARG A 255 18.72 -2.64 11.52
CA ARG A 255 17.89 -1.64 12.20
C ARG A 255 17.50 -2.15 13.59
N PRO A 256 18.10 -1.61 14.66
CA PRO A 256 17.73 -2.03 16.01
C PRO A 256 16.33 -1.53 16.35
N PHE A 257 15.50 -2.41 16.88
CA PHE A 257 14.27 -2.02 17.57
C PHE A 257 14.60 -1.22 18.82
N ILE A 258 14.05 0.00 18.94
CA ILE A 258 14.20 0.84 20.13
C ILE A 258 13.02 0.59 21.07
N ASN A 259 11.81 1.02 20.68
CA ASN A 259 10.55 0.73 21.37
C ASN A 259 9.37 1.02 20.41
N ILE A 260 8.15 0.90 20.92
CA ILE A 260 6.91 1.04 20.14
C ILE A 260 6.71 2.47 19.64
N TRP A 261 6.96 3.48 20.49
CA TRP A 261 6.82 4.88 20.10
C TRP A 261 7.81 5.29 19.02
N HIS A 262 9.02 4.76 19.04
CA HIS A 262 9.98 4.95 17.95
C HIS A 262 9.43 4.39 16.63
N ILE A 263 8.82 3.20 16.64
CA ILE A 263 8.15 2.65 15.44
C ILE A 263 7.02 3.58 14.99
N ILE A 264 6.10 3.96 15.88
CA ILE A 264 4.95 4.79 15.55
C ILE A 264 5.40 6.12 14.90
N ILE A 265 6.35 6.83 15.53
CA ILE A 265 6.84 8.13 15.04
C ILE A 265 7.61 7.97 13.72
N SER A 266 8.48 6.95 13.60
CA SER A 266 9.26 6.73 12.38
C SER A 266 8.39 6.29 11.19
N MET A 267 7.36 5.46 11.45
CA MET A 267 6.44 4.97 10.43
C MET A 267 5.61 6.08 9.81
N VAL A 268 5.26 7.13 10.57
CA VAL A 268 4.63 8.33 10.00
C VAL A 268 5.48 8.93 8.88
N GLY A 269 6.81 9.00 9.06
CA GLY A 269 7.71 9.57 8.07
C GLY A 269 7.93 8.70 6.83
N ASN A 270 8.03 7.39 7.01
CA ASN A 270 8.28 6.43 5.93
C ASN A 270 7.82 5.01 6.32
N ASN A 271 7.20 4.28 5.40
CA ASN A 271 6.92 2.85 5.59
C ASN A 271 8.22 2.06 5.49
N HIS A 272 8.70 1.57 6.62
CA HIS A 272 9.90 0.74 6.69
C HIS A 272 9.63 -0.67 7.17
N PHE A 273 8.36 -1.04 7.28
CA PHE A 273 7.89 -2.36 7.61
C PHE A 273 7.63 -3.13 6.30
N PRO A 274 8.51 -4.07 5.90
CA PRO A 274 8.28 -4.83 4.67
C PRO A 274 6.98 -5.62 4.81
N HIS A 275 6.05 -5.47 3.85
CA HIS A 275 4.72 -6.09 3.93
C HIS A 275 4.80 -7.61 4.13
N SER A 276 5.68 -8.28 3.38
CA SER A 276 5.92 -9.72 3.52
C SER A 276 6.56 -10.13 4.84
N SER A 277 7.06 -9.21 5.67
CA SER A 277 7.61 -9.53 7.01
C SER A 277 6.53 -9.63 8.10
N LEU A 278 5.28 -9.29 7.77
CA LEU A 278 4.16 -9.27 8.70
C LEU A 278 3.92 -10.63 9.38
N PHE A 279 3.74 -10.60 10.69
CA PHE A 279 3.34 -11.73 11.52
C PHE A 279 2.35 -11.25 12.58
N VAL A 280 1.16 -11.83 12.65
CA VAL A 280 0.04 -11.33 13.45
C VAL A 280 -0.47 -12.40 14.39
N ARG A 281 -0.82 -12.01 15.62
CA ARG A 281 -1.57 -12.84 16.57
C ARG A 281 -3.07 -12.56 16.38
N MET A 282 -3.86 -13.57 16.05
CA MET A 282 -5.30 -13.44 15.80
C MET A 282 -6.12 -13.41 17.10
N ASN A 283 -5.82 -12.45 17.97
CA ASN A 283 -6.64 -12.14 19.14
C ASN A 283 -7.91 -11.35 18.76
N ASP A 284 -8.78 -11.07 19.73
CA ASP A 284 -10.08 -10.42 19.48
C ASP A 284 -9.96 -9.03 18.85
N LYS A 285 -8.92 -8.25 19.23
CA LYS A 285 -8.67 -6.93 18.62
C LYS A 285 -8.31 -7.06 17.16
N MET A 286 -7.39 -7.97 16.85
CA MET A 286 -6.93 -8.17 15.48
C MET A 286 -8.02 -8.76 14.60
N LYS A 287 -8.83 -9.71 15.11
CA LYS A 287 -10.02 -10.21 14.41
C LYS A 287 -11.03 -9.11 14.08
N LYS A 288 -11.18 -8.10 14.95
CA LYS A 288 -12.10 -6.98 14.76
C LYS A 288 -11.56 -5.89 13.82
N HIS A 289 -10.26 -5.60 13.87
CA HIS A 289 -9.70 -4.39 13.24
C HIS A 289 -8.73 -4.66 12.08
N PHE A 290 -8.19 -5.87 11.95
CA PHE A 290 -7.22 -6.20 10.90
C PHE A 290 -7.94 -6.56 9.60
N TYR A 291 -8.08 -5.58 8.71
CA TYR A 291 -8.54 -5.75 7.34
C TYR A 291 -7.89 -4.69 6.45
N TYR A 292 -7.53 -5.09 5.22
CA TYR A 292 -7.01 -4.18 4.21
C TYR A 292 -8.14 -3.37 3.58
N GLU A 293 -7.99 -2.04 3.55
CA GLU A 293 -8.86 -1.18 2.76
C GLU A 293 -8.45 -1.24 1.29
N ASN A 294 -9.39 -1.11 0.35
CA ASN A 294 -9.11 -1.16 -1.07
C ASN A 294 -8.50 0.16 -1.57
N THR A 295 -7.20 0.34 -1.32
CA THR A 295 -6.48 1.60 -1.51
C THR A 295 -5.10 1.36 -2.12
N SER A 296 -4.46 2.42 -2.65
CA SER A 296 -3.03 2.36 -2.96
C SER A 296 -2.20 2.34 -1.67
N ALA A 297 -1.10 1.60 -1.65
CA ALA A 297 -0.31 1.32 -0.43
C ALA A 297 -1.16 0.77 0.74
N PRO A 298 -1.90 -0.33 0.51
CA PRO A 298 -2.87 -0.85 1.49
C PRO A 298 -2.22 -1.33 2.79
N ASP A 299 -0.96 -1.77 2.73
CA ASP A 299 -0.14 -2.09 3.90
C ASP A 299 0.10 -0.85 4.76
N PHE A 300 0.55 0.25 4.15
CA PHE A 300 0.83 1.47 4.88
C PHE A 300 -0.44 2.08 5.47
N ARG A 301 -1.55 2.05 4.72
CA ARG A 301 -2.88 2.44 5.22
C ARG A 301 -3.27 1.68 6.47
N LEU A 302 -3.05 0.36 6.46
CA LEU A 302 -3.34 -0.50 7.60
C LEU A 302 -2.51 -0.15 8.84
N TRP A 303 -1.22 0.20 8.67
CA TRP A 303 -0.38 0.65 9.78
C TRP A 303 -0.89 1.94 10.43
N PHE A 304 -1.26 2.94 9.62
CA PHE A 304 -1.88 4.17 10.14
C PHE A 304 -3.18 3.87 10.90
N LYS A 305 -4.03 3.02 10.32
CA LYS A 305 -5.30 2.66 10.95
C LYS A 305 -5.09 2.00 12.31
N LEU A 306 -4.25 0.96 12.38
CA LEU A 306 -4.07 0.17 13.60
C LEU A 306 -3.33 0.94 14.70
N LEU A 307 -2.34 1.77 14.33
CA LEU A 307 -1.43 2.39 15.31
C LEU A 307 -1.78 3.85 15.64
N ILE A 308 -2.54 4.54 14.80
CA ILE A 308 -2.79 5.97 14.91
C ILE A 308 -4.29 6.25 14.96
N ASP A 309 -5.07 5.76 13.99
CA ASP A 309 -6.52 6.02 13.94
C ASP A 309 -7.27 5.27 15.07
N LEU A 310 -6.72 4.12 15.52
CA LEU A 310 -7.29 3.25 16.56
C LEU A 310 -6.43 3.21 17.84
N GLU A 311 -5.74 4.30 18.19
CA GLU A 311 -4.86 4.34 19.36
C GLU A 311 -5.53 3.93 20.69
N GLN A 312 -6.83 4.19 20.83
CA GLN A 312 -7.64 3.81 21.98
C GLN A 312 -7.83 2.29 22.13
N GLU A 313 -7.76 1.53 21.03
CA GLU A 313 -7.82 0.07 21.05
C GLU A 313 -6.50 -0.54 21.56
N ARG A 314 -5.43 0.28 21.68
CA ARG A 314 -4.10 -0.11 22.14
C ARG A 314 -3.56 -1.32 21.40
N ILE A 315 -3.62 -1.28 20.07
CA ILE A 315 -3.00 -2.29 19.21
C ILE A 315 -1.49 -2.02 19.18
N ARG A 316 -0.68 -3.00 19.56
CA ARG A 316 0.78 -2.85 19.68
C ARG A 316 1.52 -3.59 18.59
N ILE A 317 2.46 -2.89 17.98
CA ILE A 317 3.41 -3.43 17.01
C ILE A 317 4.77 -3.74 17.65
N GLY A 318 5.43 -4.80 17.21
CA GLY A 318 6.84 -5.06 17.49
C GLY A 318 7.69 -5.20 16.23
N MET A 319 9.00 -5.03 16.37
CA MET A 319 9.95 -5.34 15.30
C MET A 319 11.03 -6.27 15.84
N THR A 320 11.12 -7.48 15.30
CA THR A 320 12.26 -8.35 15.61
C THR A 320 13.50 -7.87 14.85
N GLN A 321 14.66 -7.93 15.50
CA GLN A 321 15.94 -7.64 14.84
C GLN A 321 16.35 -8.74 13.85
N ALA A 322 15.65 -9.86 13.82
CA ALA A 322 15.93 -10.92 12.86
C ALA A 322 15.62 -10.51 11.41
N HIS A 323 16.47 -10.96 10.48
CA HIS A 323 16.08 -11.10 9.08
C HIS A 323 15.09 -12.25 8.95
N VAL A 324 13.92 -11.97 8.37
CA VAL A 324 12.80 -12.92 8.28
C VAL A 324 12.37 -13.20 6.85
N ILE A 325 12.68 -12.29 5.92
CA ILE A 325 12.32 -12.40 4.50
C ILE A 325 13.51 -11.99 3.64
N ILE A 326 13.60 -12.60 2.46
CA ILE A 326 14.41 -12.11 1.36
C ILE A 326 13.47 -11.49 0.33
N GLN A 327 13.56 -10.19 0.16
CA GLN A 327 12.72 -9.38 -0.71
C GLN A 327 13.35 -9.22 -2.09
N ARG A 328 12.62 -9.55 -3.17
CA ARG A 328 13.17 -9.48 -4.53
C ARG A 328 12.79 -8.19 -5.24
N GLU A 329 13.78 -7.47 -5.76
CA GLU A 329 13.56 -6.29 -6.60
C GLU A 329 13.56 -6.64 -8.09
N HIS A 330 12.48 -6.27 -8.78
CA HIS A 330 12.34 -6.46 -10.23
C HIS A 330 11.37 -5.45 -10.85
N GLY A 331 11.49 -5.21 -12.16
CA GLY A 331 10.72 -4.18 -12.87
C GLY A 331 9.21 -4.44 -13.02
N LYS A 332 8.68 -5.55 -12.49
CA LYS A 332 7.24 -5.87 -12.51
C LYS A 332 6.54 -5.62 -11.18
N ARG A 333 7.23 -5.07 -10.18
CA ARG A 333 6.61 -4.72 -8.89
C ARG A 333 5.57 -3.62 -9.08
N MET A 334 4.46 -3.73 -8.37
CA MET A 334 3.34 -2.77 -8.45
C MET A 334 3.82 -1.32 -8.25
N THR A 335 4.75 -1.11 -7.32
CA THR A 335 5.32 0.21 -7.01
C THR A 335 6.02 0.89 -8.19
N TYR A 336 6.54 0.13 -9.16
CA TYR A 336 7.27 0.68 -10.31
C TYR A 336 6.41 0.83 -11.56
N THR A 337 5.37 0.00 -11.70
CA THR A 337 4.61 -0.08 -12.95
C THR A 337 3.40 0.85 -12.99
N GLU A 338 2.95 1.39 -11.86
CA GLU A 338 1.74 2.19 -11.75
C GLU A 338 2.02 3.64 -11.31
N ASN A 339 2.36 4.51 -12.28
CA ASN A 339 2.59 5.95 -12.02
C ASN A 339 1.39 6.65 -11.34
N ALA A 340 0.18 6.21 -11.65
CA ALA A 340 -1.06 6.68 -11.02
C ALA A 340 -1.08 6.41 -9.52
N ALA A 341 -0.80 5.15 -9.14
CA ALA A 341 -0.72 4.72 -7.75
C ALA A 341 0.40 5.47 -7.02
N PHE A 342 1.54 5.69 -7.66
CA PHE A 342 2.64 6.45 -7.07
C PHE A 342 2.25 7.88 -6.68
N LEU A 343 1.59 8.62 -7.57
CA LEU A 343 1.11 9.98 -7.29
C LEU A 343 0.04 10.00 -6.19
N HIS A 344 -0.87 9.03 -6.22
CA HIS A 344 -1.90 8.87 -5.18
C HIS A 344 -1.26 8.61 -3.81
N ILE A 345 -0.33 7.65 -3.72
CA ILE A 345 0.39 7.30 -2.48
C ILE A 345 1.09 8.53 -1.89
N GLN A 346 1.75 9.35 -2.73
CA GLN A 346 2.43 10.55 -2.24
C GLN A 346 1.46 11.55 -1.59
N LYS A 347 0.33 11.83 -2.24
CA LYS A 347 -0.68 12.76 -1.72
C LYS A 347 -1.39 12.21 -0.47
N TRP A 348 -1.80 10.94 -0.54
CA TRP A 348 -2.41 10.21 0.57
C TRP A 348 -1.51 10.24 1.82
N THR A 349 -0.23 9.89 1.65
CA THR A 349 0.75 9.85 2.74
C THR A 349 0.92 11.21 3.42
N ALA A 350 0.98 12.29 2.64
CA ALA A 350 1.13 13.65 3.18
C ALA A 350 -0.07 14.06 4.08
N ILE A 351 -1.29 13.70 3.67
CA ILE A 351 -2.49 13.96 4.46
C ILE A 351 -2.45 13.17 5.77
N LYS A 352 -2.14 11.88 5.69
CA LYS A 352 -2.10 10.97 6.85
C LYS A 352 -1.02 11.34 7.84
N GLN A 353 0.11 11.84 7.37
CA GLN A 353 1.17 12.37 8.23
C GLN A 353 0.68 13.54 9.09
N VAL A 354 -0.09 14.45 8.50
CA VAL A 354 -0.66 15.58 9.23
C VAL A 354 -1.73 15.13 10.22
N GLU A 355 -2.58 14.15 9.85
CA GLU A 355 -3.52 13.54 10.79
C GLU A 355 -2.79 12.89 11.98
N ALA A 356 -1.73 12.14 11.72
CA ALA A 356 -0.90 11.57 12.76
C ALA A 356 -0.25 12.61 13.68
N TYR A 357 0.26 13.72 13.13
CA TYR A 357 0.79 14.81 13.96
C TYR A 357 -0.29 15.44 14.83
N ASN A 358 -1.52 15.59 14.33
CA ASN A 358 -2.63 16.04 15.18
C ASN A 358 -2.94 15.05 16.30
N THR A 359 -2.91 13.75 16.03
CA THR A 359 -3.06 12.69 17.04
C THR A 359 -1.94 12.74 18.09
N PHE A 360 -0.71 13.07 17.67
CA PHE A 360 0.43 13.25 18.57
C PHE A 360 0.32 14.50 19.42
N SER A 361 -0.08 15.63 18.84
CA SER A 361 -0.59 16.80 19.55
C SER A 361 -1.11 17.82 18.52
N PRO A 362 -2.36 18.32 18.68
CA PRO A 362 -2.93 19.31 17.74
C PRO A 362 -2.15 20.63 17.73
N LEU A 363 -1.37 20.91 18.78
CA LEU A 363 -0.54 22.11 18.88
C LEU A 363 0.76 22.02 18.06
N LEU A 364 1.19 20.82 17.62
CA LEU A 364 2.43 20.68 16.84
C LEU A 364 2.37 21.50 15.56
N LEU A 365 1.26 21.37 14.84
CA LEU A 365 1.05 22.03 13.56
C LEU A 365 0.70 23.52 13.72
N GLU A 366 0.58 24.00 14.95
CA GLU A 366 0.53 25.43 15.21
C GLU A 366 1.92 26.07 15.30
N GLN A 367 2.93 25.27 15.63
CA GLN A 367 4.29 25.72 15.90
C GLN A 367 5.27 25.36 14.78
N VAL A 368 5.11 24.17 14.19
CA VAL A 368 6.05 23.62 13.22
C VAL A 368 5.30 23.06 12.02
N HIS A 369 5.77 23.43 10.84
CA HIS A 369 5.21 22.92 9.59
C HIS A 369 5.33 21.39 9.50
N SER A 370 4.27 20.70 9.05
CA SER A 370 4.21 19.24 8.90
C SER A 370 5.36 18.59 8.12
N GLN A 371 5.75 19.13 6.96
CA GLN A 371 6.91 18.65 6.21
C GLN A 371 8.20 18.78 7.03
N CYS A 372 8.32 19.87 7.79
CA CYS A 372 9.48 20.05 8.64
C CYS A 372 9.56 18.96 9.70
N LEU A 373 8.43 18.70 10.36
CA LEU A 373 8.28 17.58 11.30
C LEU A 373 8.65 16.26 10.61
N ARG A 374 8.04 15.98 9.45
CA ARG A 374 8.29 14.76 8.66
C ARG A 374 9.76 14.57 8.34
N THR A 375 10.39 15.57 7.74
CA THR A 375 11.77 15.48 7.28
C THR A 375 12.75 15.37 8.46
N ALA A 376 12.59 16.19 9.50
CA ALA A 376 13.46 16.16 10.65
C ALA A 376 13.28 14.89 11.48
N LEU A 377 12.05 14.49 11.80
CA LEU A 377 11.77 13.25 12.54
C LEU A 377 12.21 12.02 11.75
N HIS A 378 12.05 12.00 10.42
CA HIS A 378 12.58 10.95 9.57
C HIS A 378 14.12 10.84 9.65
N ASP A 379 14.83 11.97 9.56
CA ASP A 379 16.29 11.95 9.63
C ASP A 379 16.80 11.57 11.03
N ILE A 380 16.13 12.03 12.09
CA ILE A 380 16.46 11.68 13.48
C ILE A 380 16.20 10.18 13.72
N SER A 381 15.03 9.68 13.34
CA SER A 381 14.64 8.27 13.55
C SER A 381 15.57 7.29 12.82
N ASN A 382 15.98 7.61 11.59
CA ASN A 382 16.93 6.80 10.84
C ASN A 382 18.39 7.04 11.22
N LYS A 383 18.67 7.91 12.21
CA LYS A 383 20.02 8.31 12.60
C LYS A 383 20.86 8.77 11.41
N ASN A 384 20.24 9.56 10.51
CA ASN A 384 20.92 10.11 9.34
C ASN A 384 22.03 11.07 9.78
N HIS A 385 23.18 11.01 9.09
CA HIS A 385 24.33 11.85 9.42
C HIS A 385 23.99 13.34 9.33
N ILE A 386 23.20 13.75 8.34
CA ILE A 386 22.69 15.12 8.22
C ILE A 386 21.22 15.11 8.65
N VAL A 387 20.84 16.02 9.53
CA VAL A 387 19.44 16.23 9.91
C VAL A 387 18.90 17.44 9.16
N ARG A 388 17.95 17.21 8.27
CA ARG A 388 17.27 18.30 7.57
C ARG A 388 16.13 18.82 8.45
N ALA A 389 16.15 20.12 8.71
CA ALA A 389 15.15 20.78 9.55
C ALA A 389 14.85 22.18 9.00
N CYS A 390 13.92 22.91 9.60
CA CYS A 390 13.60 24.30 9.23
C CYS A 390 14.01 25.21 10.38
N LYS A 391 13.96 26.52 10.13
CA LYS A 391 14.41 27.52 11.11
C LYS A 391 13.68 27.42 12.44
N ASP A 392 12.38 27.15 12.40
CA ASP A 392 11.51 27.09 13.59
C ASP A 392 11.44 25.69 14.22
N PHE A 393 12.26 24.73 13.76
CA PHE A 393 12.25 23.39 14.31
C PHE A 393 12.94 23.33 15.67
N ASP A 394 12.17 23.09 16.73
CA ASP A 394 12.65 22.86 18.09
C ASP A 394 12.18 21.49 18.60
N MET A 395 13.10 20.53 18.66
CA MET A 395 12.80 19.17 19.10
C MET A 395 12.38 19.09 20.57
N ALA A 396 12.90 19.96 21.44
CA ALA A 396 12.54 19.96 22.86
C ALA A 396 11.12 20.49 23.07
N MET A 397 10.72 21.53 22.33
CA MET A 397 9.33 22.00 22.31
C MET A 397 8.39 20.93 21.75
N ILE A 398 8.73 20.30 20.62
CA ILE A 398 7.94 19.22 20.02
C ILE A 398 7.74 18.07 21.03
N ALA A 399 8.82 17.63 21.68
CA ALA A 399 8.78 16.59 22.71
C ALA A 399 7.82 16.96 23.84
N LYS A 400 7.92 18.19 24.35
CA LYS A 400 7.03 18.68 25.42
C LYS A 400 5.55 18.68 24.99
N LEU A 401 5.24 19.13 23.77
CA LEU A 401 3.87 19.18 23.25
C LEU A 401 3.29 17.78 23.06
N MET A 402 4.06 16.84 22.52
CA MET A 402 3.65 15.45 22.35
C MET A 402 3.40 14.79 23.71
N LEU A 403 4.38 14.88 24.63
CA LEU A 403 4.28 14.25 25.95
C LEU A 403 3.09 14.78 26.74
N ALA A 404 2.92 16.10 26.80
CA ALA A 404 1.81 16.72 27.52
C ALA A 404 0.45 16.31 26.94
N HIS A 405 0.32 16.20 25.61
CA HIS A 405 -0.93 15.78 25.00
C HIS A 405 -1.22 14.29 25.25
N GLN A 406 -0.25 13.40 25.06
CA GLN A 406 -0.47 11.96 25.28
C GLN A 406 -0.78 11.64 26.75
N GLN A 407 -0.24 12.42 27.70
CA GLN A 407 -0.58 12.30 29.14
C GLN A 407 -2.05 12.61 29.47
N THR A 408 -2.77 13.33 28.60
CA THR A 408 -4.20 13.61 28.80
C THR A 408 -5.11 12.44 28.42
N LYS A 409 -4.58 11.43 27.72
CA LYS A 409 -5.35 10.28 27.24
C LYS A 409 -5.33 9.18 28.31
N ASP A 410 -6.51 8.80 28.76
CA ASP A 410 -6.73 7.87 29.87
C ASP A 410 -6.39 6.41 29.53
N PHE A 411 -6.36 6.05 28.25
CA PHE A 411 -6.02 4.71 27.80
C PHE A 411 -4.52 4.40 27.76
N TYR A 412 -3.62 5.39 27.85
CA TYR A 412 -2.18 5.13 27.97
C TYR A 412 -1.80 4.82 29.42
N SER A 413 -1.06 3.73 29.61
CA SER A 413 -0.53 3.37 30.93
C SER A 413 0.71 4.23 31.29
N PRO A 414 1.10 4.29 32.58
CA PRO A 414 2.35 4.95 32.96
C PRO A 414 3.58 4.41 32.23
N LYS A 415 3.63 3.11 31.94
CA LYS A 415 4.69 2.48 31.14
C LYS A 415 4.72 3.03 29.71
N ASP A 416 3.55 3.22 29.09
CA ASP A 416 3.46 3.77 27.72
C ASP A 416 3.97 5.22 27.65
N ILE A 417 3.62 6.03 28.64
CA ILE A 417 4.09 7.42 28.74
C ILE A 417 5.59 7.47 29.03
N GLN A 418 6.12 6.54 29.82
CA GLN A 418 7.56 6.41 30.04
C GLN A 418 8.29 6.06 28.74
N GLU A 419 7.83 5.06 27.99
CA GLU A 419 8.42 4.67 26.69
C GLU A 419 8.39 5.84 25.69
N LEU A 420 7.31 6.63 25.68
CA LEU A 420 7.23 7.85 24.86
C LEU A 420 8.31 8.85 25.28
N ASN A 421 8.42 9.13 26.58
CA ASN A 421 9.40 10.08 27.10
C ASN A 421 10.84 9.66 26.76
N GLU A 422 11.18 8.38 26.93
CA GLU A 422 12.50 7.84 26.53
C GLU A 422 12.77 8.02 25.03
N THR A 423 11.76 7.80 24.19
CA THR A 423 11.86 8.04 22.74
C THR A 423 12.12 9.51 22.43
N LEU A 424 11.35 10.40 23.05
CA LEU A 424 11.47 11.84 22.81
C LEU A 424 12.78 12.42 23.34
N GLN A 425 13.30 11.88 24.45
CA GLN A 425 14.65 12.19 24.95
C GLN A 425 15.71 11.77 23.93
N PHE A 426 15.65 10.53 23.42
CA PHE A 426 16.56 10.07 22.37
C PHE A 426 16.54 11.00 21.14
N TYR A 427 15.35 11.43 20.70
CA TYR A 427 15.22 12.33 19.54
C TYR A 427 15.80 13.71 19.82
N THR A 428 15.54 14.24 21.01
CA THR A 428 16.05 15.54 21.46
C THR A 428 17.58 15.53 21.56
N ASP A 429 18.16 14.49 22.16
CA ASP A 429 19.61 14.33 22.29
C ASP A 429 20.28 14.19 20.93
N TYR A 430 19.73 13.37 20.03
CA TYR A 430 20.25 13.20 18.68
C TYR A 430 20.25 14.53 17.90
N TYR A 431 19.15 15.29 17.97
CA TYR A 431 19.04 16.59 17.32
C TYR A 431 20.04 17.60 17.91
N ASN A 432 20.13 17.71 19.23
CA ASN A 432 21.05 18.60 19.91
C ASN A 432 22.52 18.30 19.56
N GLN A 433 22.88 17.01 19.50
CA GLN A 433 24.21 16.60 19.03
C GLN A 433 24.44 17.00 17.57
N ALA A 434 23.45 16.85 16.69
CA ALA A 434 23.57 17.31 15.31
C ALA A 434 23.77 18.83 15.21
N VAL A 435 23.07 19.62 16.05
CA VAL A 435 23.27 21.08 16.14
C VAL A 435 24.70 21.42 16.56
N LEU A 436 25.18 20.83 17.67
CA LEU A 436 26.55 21.05 18.18
C LEU A 436 27.62 20.69 17.15
N GLN A 437 27.39 19.63 16.38
CA GLN A 437 28.30 19.15 15.33
C GLN A 437 28.09 19.84 13.98
N ARG A 438 27.20 20.86 13.90
CA ARG A 438 26.86 21.58 12.65
C ARG A 438 26.38 20.66 11.52
N ARG A 439 25.67 19.59 11.87
CA ARG A 439 25.07 18.61 10.96
C ARG A 439 23.58 18.87 10.67
N VAL A 440 23.05 20.01 11.09
CA VAL A 440 21.69 20.43 10.76
C VAL A 440 21.71 21.23 9.47
N ASN A 441 21.01 20.73 8.44
CA ASN A 441 20.83 21.42 7.17
C ASN A 441 19.44 22.09 7.14
N LEU A 442 19.42 23.42 7.27
CA LEU A 442 18.19 24.19 7.21
C LEU A 442 17.63 24.17 5.78
N GLN A 443 16.50 23.49 5.61
CA GLN A 443 15.77 23.46 4.35
C GLN A 443 15.12 24.82 4.11
N PRO A 444 15.11 25.32 2.86
CA PRO A 444 14.36 26.50 2.53
C PRO A 444 12.88 26.28 2.85
N GLU A 445 12.24 27.32 3.38
CA GLU A 445 10.80 27.31 3.60
C GLU A 445 10.09 27.35 2.24
N GLU A 446 9.83 26.17 1.68
CA GLU A 446 8.91 26.02 0.56
C GLU A 446 7.48 26.18 1.08
N TYR A 447 7.06 27.42 1.30
CA TYR A 447 5.65 27.73 1.53
C TYR A 447 4.91 27.60 0.20
N ARG A 448 4.06 26.58 0.11
CA ARG A 448 2.96 26.54 -0.86
C ARG A 448 1.94 27.61 -0.44
N LYS A 449 1.45 28.39 -1.40
CA LYS A 449 0.68 29.61 -1.13
C LYS A 449 -0.80 29.27 -1.05
N VAL A 450 -1.50 29.90 -0.13
CA VAL A 450 -2.95 29.82 -0.01
C VAL A 450 -3.56 31.09 -0.57
N PHE A 451 -4.52 30.95 -1.47
CA PHE A 451 -5.21 32.09 -2.07
C PHE A 451 -6.71 31.98 -1.83
N ALA A 452 -7.39 33.12 -1.86
CA ALA A 452 -8.84 33.17 -1.95
C ALA A 452 -9.26 33.90 -3.23
N SER A 453 -10.45 33.60 -3.70
CA SER A 453 -11.13 34.12 -4.87
C SER A 453 -12.58 34.33 -4.49
N ILE A 454 -13.08 35.53 -4.69
CA ILE A 454 -14.44 35.92 -4.30
C ILE A 454 -15.13 36.43 -5.56
N LEU A 455 -16.20 35.75 -5.96
CA LEU A 455 -17.09 36.24 -7.01
C LEU A 455 -18.33 36.83 -6.35
N SER A 456 -18.49 38.14 -6.44
CA SER A 456 -19.59 38.89 -5.83
C SER A 456 -20.49 39.50 -6.90
N VAL A 457 -21.80 39.41 -6.70
CA VAL A 457 -22.81 39.93 -7.63
C VAL A 457 -23.80 40.78 -6.84
N GLY A 458 -23.80 42.10 -7.03
CA GLY A 458 -24.75 43.05 -6.42
C GLY A 458 -24.60 43.27 -4.90
N ASP A 459 -23.93 42.40 -4.15
CA ASP A 459 -23.78 42.49 -2.69
C ASP A 459 -22.34 42.75 -2.26
N SER A 460 -21.99 44.03 -2.19
CA SER A 460 -20.66 44.47 -1.73
C SER A 460 -20.39 44.17 -0.25
N ILE A 461 -21.43 44.08 0.58
CA ILE A 461 -21.30 43.93 2.05
C ILE A 461 -20.86 42.51 2.40
N SER A 462 -21.47 41.50 1.78
CA SER A 462 -21.09 40.11 2.00
C SER A 462 -19.67 39.81 1.50
N ALA A 463 -19.31 40.36 0.34
CA ALA A 463 -17.95 40.25 -0.18
C ALA A 463 -16.91 40.92 0.73
N GLU A 464 -17.24 42.08 1.29
CA GLU A 464 -16.38 42.77 2.26
C GLU A 464 -16.12 41.90 3.50
N LYS A 465 -17.18 41.34 4.09
CA LYS A 465 -17.07 40.46 5.27
C LYS A 465 -16.20 39.23 4.98
N GLN A 466 -16.33 38.64 3.79
CA GLN A 466 -15.50 37.52 3.36
C GLN A 466 -14.03 37.92 3.20
N ILE A 467 -13.74 39.05 2.55
CA ILE A 467 -12.37 39.57 2.43
C ILE A 467 -11.75 39.80 3.82
N GLU A 468 -12.48 40.47 4.72
CA GLU A 468 -12.02 40.76 6.08
C GLU A 468 -11.77 39.49 6.89
N SER A 469 -12.57 38.44 6.70
CA SER A 469 -12.37 37.16 7.38
C SER A 469 -11.15 36.37 6.88
N LEU A 470 -10.70 36.59 5.64
CA LEU A 470 -9.68 35.79 4.97
C LEU A 470 -8.32 36.50 4.86
N LYS A 471 -8.28 37.83 4.83
CA LYS A 471 -7.10 38.63 4.45
C LYS A 471 -5.82 38.35 5.24
N ASP A 472 -5.97 37.92 6.50
CA ASP A 472 -4.85 37.63 7.39
C ASP A 472 -4.40 36.16 7.34
N PHE A 473 -5.21 35.28 6.73
CA PHE A 473 -4.99 33.84 6.70
C PHE A 473 -4.56 33.32 5.32
N VAL A 474 -4.60 34.15 4.28
CA VAL A 474 -4.21 33.78 2.91
C VAL A 474 -3.11 34.69 2.36
N ASP A 475 -2.33 34.19 1.42
CA ASP A 475 -1.25 34.90 0.72
C ASP A 475 -1.77 35.93 -0.29
N GLY A 476 -3.00 35.75 -0.78
CA GLY A 476 -3.67 36.74 -1.62
C GLY A 476 -5.16 36.46 -1.85
N ILE A 477 -5.91 37.52 -2.18
CA ILE A 477 -7.34 37.46 -2.47
C ILE A 477 -7.62 38.09 -3.82
N ALA A 478 -8.18 37.31 -4.75
CA ALA A 478 -8.80 37.79 -5.97
C ALA A 478 -10.27 38.13 -5.70
N VAL A 479 -10.75 39.29 -6.12
CA VAL A 479 -12.16 39.63 -6.02
C VAL A 479 -12.64 40.06 -7.39
N VAL A 480 -13.65 39.38 -7.93
CA VAL A 480 -14.38 39.82 -9.11
C VAL A 480 -15.76 40.26 -8.64
N HIS A 481 -16.03 41.55 -8.71
CA HIS A 481 -17.29 42.14 -8.27
C HIS A 481 -18.08 42.65 -9.47
N ILE A 482 -19.27 42.07 -9.67
CA ILE A 482 -20.23 42.43 -10.71
C ILE A 482 -21.30 43.31 -10.07
N ASN A 483 -21.49 44.50 -10.60
CA ASN A 483 -22.58 45.37 -10.16
C ASN A 483 -23.83 45.13 -11.02
N THR A 484 -24.93 44.74 -10.38
CA THR A 484 -26.23 44.52 -11.03
C THR A 484 -27.16 45.72 -10.96
N ASP A 485 -26.79 46.79 -10.24
CA ASP A 485 -27.61 48.01 -10.09
C ASP A 485 -27.52 48.95 -11.30
N LEU A 486 -26.67 48.64 -12.28
CA LEU A 486 -26.67 49.32 -13.58
C LEU A 486 -27.79 48.73 -14.43
N GLN A 487 -29.00 49.29 -14.29
CA GLN A 487 -30.05 49.08 -15.27
C GLN A 487 -29.52 49.43 -16.66
N TYR A 488 -29.78 48.53 -17.61
CA TYR A 488 -29.36 48.60 -19.00
C TYR A 488 -30.14 49.69 -19.75
N ASP A 489 -30.06 50.93 -19.30
CA ASP A 489 -30.62 52.06 -20.03
C ASP A 489 -29.58 52.52 -21.05
N GLY A 490 -29.91 52.30 -22.32
CA GLY A 490 -29.04 52.41 -23.50
C GLY A 490 -28.57 53.83 -23.86
N GLN A 491 -28.28 54.68 -22.88
CA GLN A 491 -27.65 55.98 -23.10
C GLN A 491 -26.60 56.29 -22.04
N ASN A 492 -25.33 56.28 -22.47
CA ASN A 492 -24.20 57.02 -21.89
C ASN A 492 -24.30 57.36 -20.39
N SER A 493 -24.17 56.37 -19.50
CA SER A 493 -23.72 56.67 -18.15
C SER A 493 -22.21 56.84 -18.18
N GLN A 494 -21.76 58.10 -18.21
CA GLN A 494 -20.39 58.43 -17.90
C GLN A 494 -20.10 58.01 -16.45
N ASN A 495 -19.52 56.83 -16.32
CA ASN A 495 -18.34 56.51 -15.50
C ASN A 495 -18.17 57.43 -14.28
N LYS A 496 -18.61 57.02 -13.08
CA LYS A 496 -18.18 57.75 -11.87
C LYS A 496 -18.10 57.06 -10.52
N ASN A 497 -18.47 55.79 -10.34
CA ASN A 497 -18.19 55.12 -9.06
C ASN A 497 -17.51 53.78 -9.32
N SER A 498 -16.19 53.73 -9.11
CA SER A 498 -15.50 52.48 -8.81
C SER A 498 -16.24 51.78 -7.67
N SER A 499 -16.38 50.44 -7.73
CA SER A 499 -17.03 49.73 -6.63
C SER A 499 -16.43 50.13 -5.28
N TYR A 500 -17.28 50.26 -4.28
CA TYR A 500 -16.87 50.51 -2.90
C TYR A 500 -15.75 49.55 -2.47
N LEU A 501 -15.82 48.28 -2.86
CA LEU A 501 -14.75 47.29 -2.64
C LEU A 501 -13.43 47.66 -3.30
N ARG A 502 -13.46 48.16 -4.55
CA ARG A 502 -12.27 48.56 -5.27
C ARG A 502 -11.60 49.77 -4.64
N LEU A 503 -12.38 50.74 -4.17
CA LEU A 503 -11.86 51.90 -3.42
C LEU A 503 -11.27 51.45 -2.08
N LYS A 504 -11.97 50.57 -1.35
CA LYS A 504 -11.55 50.12 -0.01
C LYS A 504 -10.24 49.30 -0.03
N TYR A 505 -10.02 48.48 -1.05
CA TYR A 505 -8.85 47.59 -1.13
C TYR A 505 -7.85 47.96 -2.24
N GLN A 506 -7.94 49.17 -2.80
CA GLN A 506 -7.16 49.60 -3.98
C GLN A 506 -5.64 49.41 -3.79
N ASP A 507 -5.14 49.74 -2.60
CA ASP A 507 -3.71 49.75 -2.29
C ASP A 507 -3.23 48.49 -1.56
N SER A 508 -4.11 47.49 -1.41
CA SER A 508 -3.71 46.23 -0.79
C SER A 508 -2.77 45.44 -1.70
N GLN A 509 -1.60 45.09 -1.17
CA GLN A 509 -0.64 44.25 -1.89
C GLN A 509 -1.15 42.79 -2.01
N LYS A 510 -1.96 42.34 -1.04
CA LYS A 510 -2.52 40.98 -1.01
C LYS A 510 -3.86 40.86 -1.74
N ILE A 511 -4.66 41.93 -1.81
CA ILE A 511 -6.03 41.90 -2.33
C ILE A 511 -6.08 42.60 -3.69
N LYS A 512 -6.64 41.93 -4.71
CA LYS A 512 -6.89 42.52 -6.03
C LYS A 512 -8.38 42.47 -6.35
N VAL A 513 -8.99 43.64 -6.44
CA VAL A 513 -10.40 43.81 -6.78
C VAL A 513 -10.55 44.24 -8.23
N GLU A 514 -11.27 43.43 -9.01
CA GLU A 514 -11.69 43.73 -10.36
C GLU A 514 -13.19 44.02 -10.37
N TYR A 515 -13.53 45.20 -10.88
CA TYR A 515 -14.91 45.67 -11.00
C TYR A 515 -15.46 45.41 -12.40
N MET A 516 -16.72 44.98 -12.48
CA MET A 516 -17.41 44.71 -13.73
C MET A 516 -18.79 45.35 -13.80
N GLU A 517 -19.06 45.99 -14.93
CA GLU A 517 -20.30 46.71 -15.24
C GLU A 517 -21.31 45.88 -16.05
N ASN A 518 -20.92 44.72 -16.58
CA ASN A 518 -21.75 43.92 -17.48
C ASN A 518 -21.78 42.44 -17.04
N ASP A 519 -22.96 41.82 -17.05
CA ASP A 519 -23.20 40.43 -16.62
C ASP A 519 -22.90 39.41 -17.74
N SER A 520 -22.06 39.79 -18.73
CA SER A 520 -21.61 38.85 -19.77
C SER A 520 -20.73 37.78 -19.14
N TYR A 521 -21.34 36.63 -18.89
CA TYR A 521 -20.72 35.49 -18.24
C TYR A 521 -19.33 35.13 -18.82
N ARG A 522 -19.18 35.16 -20.15
CA ARG A 522 -17.89 34.88 -20.81
C ARG A 522 -16.79 35.86 -20.38
N ILE A 523 -17.10 37.15 -20.28
CA ILE A 523 -16.16 38.20 -19.90
C ILE A 523 -15.80 38.08 -18.41
N VAL A 524 -16.80 37.81 -17.56
CA VAL A 524 -16.59 37.52 -16.14
C VAL A 524 -15.60 36.36 -15.98
N MET A 525 -15.81 35.28 -16.74
CA MET A 525 -15.00 34.08 -16.64
C MET A 525 -13.57 34.27 -17.16
N GLU A 526 -13.38 34.99 -18.27
CA GLU A 526 -12.05 35.30 -18.78
C GLU A 526 -11.23 36.09 -17.75
N LYS A 527 -11.84 37.11 -17.14
CA LYS A 527 -11.20 37.93 -16.11
C LYS A 527 -10.95 37.16 -14.83
N PHE A 528 -11.92 36.37 -14.39
CA PHE A 528 -11.76 35.46 -13.26
C PHE A 528 -10.58 34.51 -13.47
N ASN A 529 -10.51 33.84 -14.63
CA ASN A 529 -9.38 32.98 -15.00
C ASN A 529 -8.06 33.75 -15.13
N GLN A 530 -8.09 35.01 -15.56
CA GLN A 530 -6.90 35.86 -15.59
C GLN A 530 -6.40 36.18 -14.18
N GLN A 531 -7.30 36.44 -13.23
CA GLN A 531 -6.92 36.64 -11.83
C GLN A 531 -6.34 35.37 -11.23
N LEU A 532 -6.95 34.20 -11.45
CA LEU A 532 -6.40 32.92 -11.01
C LEU A 532 -4.99 32.68 -11.54
N ARG A 533 -4.74 33.00 -12.82
CA ARG A 533 -3.41 32.93 -13.42
C ARG A 533 -2.43 33.93 -12.81
N ARG A 534 -2.86 35.17 -12.52
CA ARG A 534 -2.04 36.21 -11.87
C ARG A 534 -1.62 35.81 -10.46
N PHE A 535 -2.53 35.23 -9.68
CA PHE A 535 -2.25 34.68 -8.36
C PHE A 535 -1.49 33.35 -8.42
N ARG A 536 -1.20 32.82 -9.62
CA ARG A 536 -0.54 31.52 -9.84
C ARG A 536 -1.30 30.35 -9.21
N VAL A 537 -2.62 30.48 -9.10
CA VAL A 537 -3.53 29.41 -8.62
C VAL A 537 -3.59 28.23 -9.61
N GLY A 538 -3.03 28.37 -10.81
CA GLY A 538 -2.83 27.25 -11.75
C GLY A 538 -1.91 26.13 -11.25
N GLY A 539 -1.15 26.36 -10.18
CA GLY A 539 -0.40 25.33 -9.45
C GLY A 539 -1.15 24.75 -8.25
N ALA A 540 -2.38 25.21 -7.98
CA ALA A 540 -3.11 24.84 -6.78
C ALA A 540 -3.52 23.36 -6.76
N ASP A 541 -3.09 22.63 -5.72
CA ASP A 541 -3.48 21.25 -5.52
C ASP A 541 -5.01 21.14 -5.31
N TYR A 542 -5.64 22.12 -4.66
CA TYR A 542 -7.07 22.10 -4.33
C TYR A 542 -7.74 23.47 -4.38
N ILE A 543 -9.07 23.43 -4.48
CA ILE A 543 -9.96 24.58 -4.46
C ILE A 543 -11.15 24.33 -3.53
N LEU A 544 -11.33 25.14 -2.50
CA LEU A 544 -12.49 25.14 -1.60
C LEU A 544 -13.53 26.15 -2.07
N ILE A 545 -14.68 25.69 -2.56
CA ILE A 545 -15.83 26.49 -2.96
C ILE A 545 -16.75 26.72 -1.77
N LEU A 546 -17.12 27.97 -1.52
CA LEU A 546 -18.05 28.38 -0.47
C LEU A 546 -19.38 28.80 -1.09
N GLY A 547 -20.48 28.40 -0.45
CA GLY A 547 -21.80 28.93 -0.74
C GLY A 547 -22.00 30.36 -0.21
N PRO A 548 -23.14 31.00 -0.56
CA PRO A 548 -23.48 32.33 -0.06
C PRO A 548 -23.62 32.33 1.47
N GLY A 549 -22.87 33.20 2.17
CA GLY A 549 -22.93 33.31 3.64
C GLY A 549 -22.09 32.30 4.40
N GLU A 550 -21.39 31.38 3.72
CA GLU A 550 -20.42 30.49 4.35
C GLU A 550 -19.08 31.19 4.58
N PHE A 551 -18.45 30.88 5.70
CA PHE A 551 -17.13 31.38 6.08
C PHE A 551 -16.23 30.19 6.41
N VAL A 552 -15.00 30.23 5.91
CA VAL A 552 -13.99 29.25 6.30
C VAL A 552 -13.44 29.67 7.65
N SER A 553 -13.45 28.76 8.62
CA SER A 553 -12.82 29.08 9.89
C SER A 553 -11.30 29.25 9.68
N PRO A 554 -10.64 30.22 10.35
CA PRO A 554 -9.19 30.34 10.33
C PRO A 554 -8.44 29.04 10.69
N LYS A 555 -9.04 28.22 11.54
CA LYS A 555 -8.51 26.89 11.91
C LYS A 555 -8.51 25.91 10.74
N GLU A 556 -9.53 25.93 9.87
CA GLU A 556 -9.57 25.11 8.65
C GLU A 556 -8.52 25.57 7.64
N ILE A 557 -8.32 26.88 7.46
CA ILE A 557 -7.29 27.41 6.55
C ILE A 557 -5.89 26.97 7.00
N LYS A 558 -5.61 27.05 8.32
CA LYS A 558 -4.34 26.61 8.89
C LYS A 558 -4.12 25.11 8.71
N ARG A 559 -5.17 24.30 8.87
CA ARG A 559 -5.14 22.85 8.58
C ARG A 559 -4.69 22.58 7.13
N PHE A 560 -5.18 23.37 6.18
CA PHE A 560 -4.80 23.26 4.76
C PHE A 560 -3.38 23.72 4.43
N GLN A 561 -2.94 24.84 5.00
CA GLN A 561 -1.55 25.28 4.95
C GLN A 561 -0.60 24.18 5.43
N ASN A 562 -0.99 23.51 6.52
CA ASN A 562 -0.23 22.41 7.08
C ASN A 562 -0.16 21.18 6.16
N TYR A 563 -1.04 20.99 5.18
CA TYR A 563 -0.95 19.86 4.24
C TYR A 563 0.06 20.08 3.09
N ARG A 564 0.74 21.24 2.99
CA ARG A 564 1.48 21.65 1.77
C ARG A 564 0.67 21.50 0.50
N MET A 565 -0.61 21.81 0.60
CA MET A 565 -1.50 21.83 -0.53
C MET A 565 -1.65 23.30 -0.92
N ASP A 566 -1.30 23.66 -2.16
CA ASP A 566 -1.69 24.95 -2.68
C ASP A 566 -3.23 24.95 -2.74
N ILE A 567 -3.88 25.86 -2.00
CA ILE A 567 -5.35 25.90 -1.91
C ILE A 567 -5.86 27.24 -2.39
N GLY A 568 -6.84 27.20 -3.28
CA GLY A 568 -7.68 28.36 -3.60
C GLY A 568 -9.03 28.29 -2.88
N ILE A 569 -9.47 29.34 -2.20
CA ILE A 569 -10.84 29.43 -1.63
C ILE A 569 -11.72 30.20 -2.62
N PHE A 570 -12.96 29.80 -2.86
CA PHE A 570 -13.82 30.26 -3.95
C PHE A 570 -15.22 30.56 -3.45
N GLY A 571 -15.51 31.80 -3.06
CA GLY A 571 -16.86 32.19 -2.68
C GLY A 571 -17.76 32.36 -3.90
N LEU A 572 -18.85 31.58 -3.98
CA LEU A 572 -19.92 31.77 -4.95
C LEU A 572 -21.11 32.47 -4.30
N GLN A 573 -21.54 33.59 -4.89
CA GLN A 573 -22.82 34.19 -4.56
C GLN A 573 -23.90 33.76 -5.58
N GLN A 574 -25.07 33.35 -5.08
CA GLN A 574 -26.20 32.87 -5.88
C GLN A 574 -27.13 34.00 -6.29
N GLN A 575 -27.63 33.94 -7.53
CA GLN A 575 -28.64 34.86 -8.06
C GLN A 575 -30.07 34.57 -7.56
N ASN A 576 -30.36 33.37 -7.01
CA ASN A 576 -31.71 32.99 -6.57
C ASN A 576 -31.70 32.19 -5.25
N GLN A 577 -32.62 32.53 -4.33
CA GLN A 577 -32.76 31.92 -2.99
C GLN A 577 -33.22 30.45 -3.01
N SER A 578 -33.66 29.91 -4.14
CA SER A 578 -34.36 28.61 -4.23
C SER A 578 -33.46 27.39 -4.42
N LYS A 579 -32.14 27.54 -4.55
CA LYS A 579 -31.21 26.41 -4.77
C LYS A 579 -29.92 26.56 -3.98
N LEU A 580 -30.00 26.64 -2.64
CA LEU A 580 -28.83 26.83 -1.77
C LEU A 580 -27.78 25.74 -1.93
N ILE A 581 -26.52 26.14 -2.17
CA ILE A 581 -25.37 25.34 -1.73
C ILE A 581 -25.28 25.54 -0.21
N THR A 582 -25.60 24.50 0.55
CA THR A 582 -25.73 24.55 2.03
C THR A 582 -24.48 24.08 2.79
N SER A 583 -23.41 23.72 2.07
CA SER A 583 -22.13 23.30 2.64
C SER A 583 -20.96 23.63 1.71
N SER A 584 -19.85 24.09 2.29
CA SER A 584 -18.59 24.31 1.57
C SER A 584 -18.12 23.01 0.90
N LYS A 585 -17.55 23.12 -0.31
CA LYS A 585 -17.16 21.98 -1.15
C LYS A 585 -15.70 22.11 -1.55
N ILE A 586 -14.89 21.07 -1.41
CA ILE A 586 -13.50 21.07 -1.90
C ILE A 586 -13.42 20.28 -3.21
N THR A 587 -12.67 20.81 -4.18
CA THR A 587 -12.45 20.27 -5.53
C THR A 587 -10.99 20.58 -5.98
N THR A 588 -10.60 20.31 -7.22
CA THR A 588 -9.27 20.66 -7.77
C THR A 588 -9.37 21.71 -8.87
N HIS A 589 -8.28 22.46 -9.08
CA HIS A 589 -8.19 23.41 -10.20
C HIS A 589 -8.38 22.75 -11.56
N TRP A 590 -7.85 21.53 -11.72
CA TRP A 590 -8.05 20.76 -12.94
C TRP A 590 -9.52 20.41 -13.17
N LEU A 591 -10.22 19.89 -12.15
CA LEU A 591 -11.64 19.53 -12.27
C LEU A 591 -12.51 20.75 -12.57
N LEU A 592 -12.20 21.89 -11.95
CA LEU A 592 -12.89 23.15 -12.20
C LEU A 592 -12.69 23.70 -13.60
N ASN A 593 -11.47 23.59 -14.13
CA ASN A 593 -11.19 23.95 -15.51
C ASN A 593 -11.89 23.02 -16.50
N HIS A 594 -12.04 21.74 -16.16
CA HIS A 594 -12.63 20.72 -17.03
C HIS A 594 -14.16 20.79 -17.09
N ILE A 595 -14.83 20.85 -15.93
CA ILE A 595 -16.29 20.95 -15.83
C ILE A 595 -16.80 22.33 -16.28
N GLY A 596 -15.96 23.36 -16.10
CA GLY A 596 -16.34 24.75 -16.37
C GLY A 596 -17.20 25.33 -15.24
N TYR A 597 -16.91 26.57 -14.88
CA TYR A 597 -17.55 27.26 -13.76
C TYR A 597 -19.07 27.49 -13.93
N GLU A 598 -19.60 27.35 -15.15
CA GLU A 598 -21.02 27.57 -15.45
C GLU A 598 -21.87 26.40 -14.99
N GLN A 599 -21.31 25.19 -15.11
CA GLN A 599 -22.00 23.98 -14.69
C GLN A 599 -22.07 23.91 -13.16
N LEU A 600 -21.10 24.43 -12.42
CA LEU A 600 -21.14 24.55 -10.94
C LEU A 600 -22.33 25.38 -10.43
N ARG A 601 -22.84 26.36 -11.21
CA ARG A 601 -24.06 27.12 -10.87
C ARG A 601 -25.34 26.32 -11.09
N LYS A 602 -25.29 25.30 -11.95
CA LYS A 602 -26.45 24.49 -12.39
C LYS A 602 -26.51 23.12 -11.71
N TYR A 603 -25.41 22.63 -11.14
CA TYR A 603 -25.40 21.41 -10.35
C TYR A 603 -26.14 21.61 -9.02
N GLU A 604 -27.21 20.84 -8.83
CA GLU A 604 -27.35 20.12 -7.56
C GLU A 604 -26.25 19.07 -7.60
N ILE A 605 -25.21 19.19 -6.77
CA ILE A 605 -24.48 17.99 -6.38
C ILE A 605 -25.53 17.20 -5.63
N ASP A 606 -26.08 16.16 -6.28
CA ASP A 606 -27.13 15.35 -5.68
C ASP A 606 -26.68 14.96 -4.26
N PRO A 607 -27.38 15.42 -3.20
CA PRO A 607 -27.05 15.00 -1.84
C PRO A 607 -27.13 13.48 -1.69
N ASP A 608 -27.85 12.83 -2.60
CA ASP A 608 -27.99 11.39 -2.72
C ASP A 608 -26.98 10.74 -3.67
N ILE A 609 -26.06 11.45 -4.37
CA ILE A 609 -24.92 10.76 -4.99
C ILE A 609 -24.07 10.04 -3.93
N PHE A 610 -24.13 10.54 -2.68
CA PHE A 610 -23.54 9.93 -1.50
C PHE A 610 -24.51 9.00 -0.73
N LYS A 611 -25.84 9.03 -0.97
CA LYS A 611 -26.82 8.10 -0.33
C LYS A 611 -27.27 6.94 -1.21
N LEU A 612 -27.20 7.05 -2.54
CA LEU A 612 -27.30 5.92 -3.47
C LEU A 612 -26.17 4.89 -3.25
N ALA A 613 -25.09 5.32 -2.58
CA ALA A 613 -23.99 4.50 -2.09
C ALA A 613 -24.22 3.89 -0.69
N ASN A 614 -25.36 4.18 -0.04
CA ASN A 614 -25.76 3.70 1.28
C ASN A 614 -24.74 3.84 2.44
N GLU A 615 -23.74 4.72 2.36
CA GLU A 615 -22.76 4.94 3.45
C GLU A 615 -22.25 6.38 3.54
N HIS A 616 -21.74 6.74 4.74
CA HIS A 616 -21.26 8.05 5.11
C HIS A 616 -20.20 8.56 4.13
N ALA A 617 -20.36 9.81 3.68
CA ALA A 617 -19.37 10.51 2.89
C ALA A 617 -17.96 10.32 3.50
N PHE A 618 -16.98 10.03 2.65
CA PHE A 618 -15.57 9.83 2.96
C PHE A 618 -15.11 8.39 3.32
N GLU A 619 -15.32 7.45 2.38
CA GLU A 619 -14.51 6.21 2.27
C GLU A 619 -14.03 5.97 0.83
N ASP A 620 -13.00 5.15 0.69
CA ASP A 620 -12.14 4.86 -0.48
C ASP A 620 -12.84 4.29 -1.73
N ASN A 621 -13.70 5.07 -2.38
CA ASN A 621 -14.36 4.63 -3.61
C ASN A 621 -14.02 5.51 -4.83
N ILE A 622 -13.85 4.83 -5.97
CA ILE A 622 -13.77 5.43 -7.31
C ILE A 622 -15.19 5.81 -7.73
N TYR A 623 -15.44 7.10 -7.98
CA TYR A 623 -16.74 7.58 -8.45
C TYR A 623 -16.72 7.79 -9.96
N LEU A 624 -17.75 7.31 -10.66
CA LEU A 624 -17.93 7.51 -12.09
C LEU A 624 -18.92 8.65 -12.30
N ILE A 625 -18.44 9.83 -12.70
CA ILE A 625 -19.28 11.00 -12.97
C ILE A 625 -19.60 11.03 -14.46
N GLN A 626 -20.87 10.88 -14.83
CA GLN A 626 -21.29 11.09 -16.20
C GLN A 626 -21.30 12.60 -16.51
N VAL A 627 -20.55 12.99 -17.54
CA VAL A 627 -20.50 14.36 -18.07
C VAL A 627 -20.98 14.29 -19.52
N ASP A 628 -21.69 15.30 -20.03
CA ASP A 628 -22.23 15.27 -21.39
C ASP A 628 -21.18 14.75 -22.40
N PHE A 629 -21.52 13.64 -23.07
CA PHE A 629 -20.70 12.90 -24.05
C PHE A 629 -19.51 12.07 -23.49
N GLY A 630 -19.44 11.75 -22.19
CA GLY A 630 -18.42 10.85 -21.63
C GLY A 630 -18.62 10.42 -20.16
N MET A 631 -17.68 9.65 -19.62
CA MET A 631 -17.64 9.27 -18.21
C MET A 631 -16.30 9.72 -17.60
N LEU A 632 -16.34 10.27 -16.38
CA LEU A 632 -15.20 10.85 -15.68
C LEU A 632 -14.98 10.14 -14.35
N ASN A 633 -13.82 9.51 -14.16
CA ASN A 633 -13.45 8.92 -12.88
C ASN A 633 -12.99 10.00 -11.88
N VAL A 634 -13.49 9.94 -10.64
CA VAL A 634 -13.22 10.93 -9.58
C VAL A 634 -12.92 10.24 -8.25
N GLN A 635 -11.85 10.66 -7.58
CA GLN A 635 -11.44 10.22 -6.24
C GLN A 635 -11.38 11.43 -5.28
N THR A 636 -11.82 11.26 -4.03
CA THR A 636 -12.03 12.38 -3.07
C THR A 636 -10.96 12.49 -1.96
N ILE A 637 -11.06 13.55 -1.14
CA ILE A 637 -9.97 14.16 -0.36
C ILE A 637 -9.57 13.45 0.92
N LYS A 638 -10.36 12.51 1.48
CA LYS A 638 -9.86 11.75 2.64
C LYS A 638 -8.60 10.95 2.28
N ASN A 639 -8.36 10.69 0.98
CA ASN A 639 -7.28 9.83 0.50
C ASN A 639 -6.43 10.35 -0.69
N GLY A 640 -6.36 11.65 -1.02
CA GLY A 640 -5.24 12.16 -1.83
C GLY A 640 -5.40 12.25 -3.36
N GLY A 641 -6.57 12.61 -3.87
CA GLY A 641 -6.70 13.34 -5.15
C GLY A 641 -6.95 12.51 -6.43
N TYR A 642 -7.43 13.23 -7.43
CA TYR A 642 -8.15 12.76 -8.62
C TYR A 642 -7.24 12.06 -9.65
N TYR A 643 -7.72 10.92 -10.19
CA TYR A 643 -7.23 10.32 -11.43
C TYR A 643 -8.33 10.38 -12.49
N ILE A 644 -7.99 10.96 -13.64
CA ILE A 644 -8.89 11.06 -14.80
C ILE A 644 -8.31 10.15 -15.87
N GLN A 645 -9.00 9.08 -16.20
CA GLN A 645 -8.67 8.27 -17.38
C GLN A 645 -9.77 8.52 -18.41
N TYR A 646 -9.37 8.99 -19.59
CA TYR A 646 -10.22 9.10 -20.78
C TYR A 646 -10.45 7.72 -21.41
#